data_AF-A0A8C2F200-F1
#
_entry.id   AF-A0A8C2F200-F1
#
_cell.length_a   1.000
_cell.length_b   1.000
_cell.length_c   1.000
_cell.angle_alpha   90.00
_cell.angle_beta   90.00
_cell.angle_gamma   90.00
#
_symmetry.space_group_name_H-M   'P 1'
#
loop_
_entity.id
_entity.type
_entity.pdbx_description
1 polymer ?
#
loop_
_entity_poly.entity_id
_entity_poly.type
_entity_poly.pdbx_seq_one_letter_code
_entity_poly.pdbx_strand_id
1 'polypeptide(L)'
;ASMLYNPPYLMAMLMSKLMKGELLPSALIWITSRPAAANQIPSKHIHRLTEIQGFTEPQKEEYFRKRISDEHQARRIISHIRRARSLHIMCHIPVFCWISSTVLQKLLEEDLSAEIPQPLTEMYIHFLLIQINMRKQKYEERDQEKLLQSNREVIVKLAEVAFNQLMKGNVMFYEEDLIESSIDISDAAVYSGICTEMFKEESVIHQRKVYSFIHLSVQEFLAAFYLFYCYLTKNNESLREFRSNRSDEVSLYGLLTSAVDKAVENKNGYLDLFLRFLLGVSLESNQRLLQDLLTHTENSSETIRETTQYINEMIKRSNHLSAGESINLFLCLLEVKDQTLFREIQEFVKSDKHSEKLSSAHCSTVSYMLQMSEEPLDELNPMKYNTSDEGRRRLIPAVINCRKALLAGCYLTAQGCESLSSALQSSNCVLRELDLSNNDLQDSGVKIISDGLKSSNYQLQILSLAVCNLTAQCCESLSSALQSSNCVLRELDLSNSDLQDSGVKFISDGLKSPKCQLQILSVDHGGENMMRAGLRKYACDLTLDPNTAHTRLVLSDENKKITRVSEDQLYPDHPERFDEYHQVLSVESLTGRCYWETEWSGSAVISVSYKGISRKGGKDCEFESNDKSWSLLCFDNRFSDNRFTVCHNNNYTDIPVVCSSINRVGVYVDVSAGVLSFYSISDTHTLTHLHTLNTTFTEPLCPGFRVNNSSSASLCDIKG
;
A
#
# COMPACT_ATOMS: atom_id res chain seq x y z
N ALA A 1 -14.68 -44.80 31.82
CA ALA A 1 -14.82 -44.88 30.35
C ALA A 1 -15.40 -43.55 29.88
N SER A 2 -14.53 -42.55 29.76
CA SER A 2 -14.89 -41.14 29.59
C SER A 2 -13.77 -40.46 28.83
N MET A 3 -13.59 -40.86 27.57
CA MET A 3 -12.82 -40.17 26.54
C MET A 3 -13.46 -40.56 25.22
N LEU A 4 -13.75 -39.59 24.35
CA LEU A 4 -14.42 -39.65 23.03
C LEU A 4 -15.84 -39.05 22.98
N TYR A 5 -16.00 -37.81 23.43
CA TYR A 5 -16.91 -36.88 22.76
C TYR A 5 -16.14 -35.59 22.54
N ASN A 6 -15.60 -35.43 21.32
CA ASN A 6 -15.00 -34.18 20.88
C ASN A 6 -15.98 -33.57 19.85
N PRO A 7 -17.03 -32.85 20.30
CA PRO A 7 -18.09 -32.35 19.43
C PRO A 7 -17.63 -31.54 18.20
N PRO A 8 -16.55 -30.74 18.24
CA PRO A 8 -16.07 -29.99 17.06
C PRO A 8 -15.65 -30.90 15.91
N TYR A 9 -15.02 -32.04 16.21
CA TYR A 9 -14.57 -32.99 15.18
C TYR A 9 -15.75 -33.70 14.51
N LEU A 10 -16.78 -34.04 15.28
CA LEU A 10 -17.97 -34.69 14.76
C LEU A 10 -18.76 -33.75 13.84
N MET A 11 -18.89 -32.48 14.22
CA MET A 11 -19.58 -31.46 13.43
C MET A 11 -18.83 -31.12 12.14
N ALA A 12 -17.50 -30.97 12.21
CA ALA A 12 -16.65 -30.80 11.04
C ALA A 12 -16.74 -32.00 10.08
N MET A 13 -16.79 -33.23 10.62
CA MET A 13 -16.96 -34.45 9.82
C MET A 13 -18.35 -34.51 9.16
N LEU A 14 -19.42 -34.16 9.88
CA LEU A 14 -20.78 -34.08 9.33
C LEU A 14 -20.87 -33.09 8.17
N MET A 15 -20.35 -31.87 8.36
CA MET A 15 -20.30 -30.84 7.30
C MET A 15 -19.48 -31.31 6.10
N SER A 16 -18.33 -31.97 6.34
CA SER A 16 -17.52 -32.54 5.27
C SER A 16 -18.29 -33.61 4.47
N LYS A 17 -19.02 -34.50 5.14
CA LYS A 17 -19.81 -35.55 4.48
C LYS A 17 -21.02 -34.99 3.72
N LEU A 18 -21.68 -33.97 4.24
CA LEU A 18 -22.74 -33.23 3.52
C LEU A 18 -22.18 -32.56 2.26
N MET A 19 -21.06 -31.83 2.38
CA MET A 19 -20.42 -31.17 1.23
C MET A 19 -19.91 -32.15 0.15
N LYS A 20 -19.49 -33.35 0.55
CA LYS A 20 -19.09 -34.41 -0.38
C LYS A 20 -20.27 -35.15 -1.01
N GLY A 21 -21.50 -34.91 -0.54
CA GLY A 21 -22.68 -35.67 -0.95
C GLY A 21 -22.73 -37.11 -0.40
N GLU A 22 -21.90 -37.45 0.58
CA GLU A 22 -21.97 -38.75 1.29
C GLU A 22 -23.19 -38.82 2.22
N LEU A 23 -23.66 -37.64 2.68
CA LEU A 23 -24.91 -37.44 3.41
C LEU A 23 -25.82 -36.52 2.59
N LEU A 24 -27.09 -36.89 2.45
CA LEU A 24 -28.11 -36.12 1.71
C LEU A 24 -27.64 -35.70 0.29
N PRO A 25 -27.37 -36.65 -0.61
CA PRO A 25 -26.73 -36.37 -1.91
C PRO A 25 -27.51 -35.43 -2.83
N SER A 26 -28.83 -35.27 -2.60
CA SER A 26 -29.69 -34.39 -3.37
C SER A 26 -29.93 -33.03 -2.71
N ALA A 27 -29.38 -32.79 -1.52
CA ALA A 27 -29.54 -31.52 -0.83
C ALA A 27 -28.66 -30.43 -1.47
N LEU A 28 -29.23 -29.24 -1.63
CA LEU A 28 -28.49 -28.05 -2.02
C LEU A 28 -28.01 -27.33 -0.75
N ILE A 29 -26.72 -27.01 -0.70
CA ILE A 29 -26.10 -26.36 0.45
C ILE A 29 -25.71 -24.93 0.06
N TRP A 30 -26.25 -23.95 0.77
CA TRP A 30 -25.80 -22.56 0.69
C TRP A 30 -24.97 -22.23 1.92
N ILE A 31 -23.70 -21.86 1.71
CA ILE A 31 -22.81 -21.40 2.79
C ILE A 31 -22.56 -19.91 2.65
N THR A 32 -22.74 -19.16 3.73
CA THR A 32 -22.32 -17.76 3.84
C THR A 32 -21.07 -17.69 4.70
N SER A 33 -20.02 -17.00 4.26
CA SER A 33 -18.75 -16.88 5.00
C SER A 33 -18.12 -15.50 4.78
N ARG A 34 -17.31 -15.04 5.73
CA ARG A 34 -16.43 -13.89 5.54
C ARG A 34 -15.36 -14.23 4.50
N PRO A 35 -14.87 -13.28 3.67
CA PRO A 35 -13.82 -13.55 2.69
C PRO A 35 -12.58 -14.24 3.29
N ALA A 36 -12.14 -13.79 4.47
CA ALA A 36 -10.98 -14.35 5.18
C ALA A 36 -11.14 -15.82 5.62
N ALA A 37 -12.37 -16.34 5.70
CA ALA A 37 -12.66 -17.72 6.08
C ALA A 37 -13.19 -18.56 4.90
N ALA A 38 -13.45 -17.93 3.73
CA ALA A 38 -13.96 -18.63 2.56
C ALA A 38 -12.94 -19.64 1.99
N ASN A 39 -11.64 -19.35 2.13
CA ASN A 39 -10.55 -20.23 1.71
C ASN A 39 -10.48 -21.56 2.50
N GLN A 40 -11.16 -21.66 3.64
CA GLN A 40 -11.24 -22.90 4.43
C GLN A 40 -12.22 -23.91 3.81
N ILE A 41 -13.07 -23.48 2.88
CA ILE A 41 -14.04 -24.33 2.19
C ILE A 41 -13.36 -24.90 0.93
N PRO A 42 -13.17 -26.23 0.79
CA PRO A 42 -12.49 -26.78 -0.37
C PRO A 42 -13.23 -26.45 -1.68
N SER A 43 -12.54 -25.75 -2.59
CA SER A 43 -13.11 -25.24 -3.84
C SER A 43 -13.75 -26.32 -4.72
N LYS A 44 -13.24 -27.56 -4.66
CA LYS A 44 -13.79 -28.72 -5.36
C LYS A 44 -15.25 -29.06 -5.03
N HIS A 45 -15.78 -28.55 -3.91
CA HIS A 45 -17.17 -28.76 -3.49
C HIS A 45 -18.05 -27.52 -3.72
N ILE A 46 -17.49 -26.44 -4.29
CA ILE A 46 -18.20 -25.18 -4.54
C ILE A 46 -18.64 -25.14 -6.00
N HIS A 47 -19.93 -25.31 -6.25
CA HIS A 47 -20.51 -25.22 -7.59
C HIS A 47 -20.70 -23.77 -8.05
N ARG A 48 -20.97 -22.87 -7.10
CA ARG A 48 -21.19 -21.45 -7.35
C ARG A 48 -20.66 -20.64 -6.17
N LEU A 49 -19.88 -19.61 -6.47
CA LEU A 49 -19.44 -18.60 -5.52
C LEU A 49 -20.12 -17.28 -5.87
N THR A 50 -20.62 -16.56 -4.88
CA THR A 50 -21.21 -15.23 -5.08
C THR A 50 -20.75 -14.34 -3.95
N GLU A 51 -20.11 -13.23 -4.30
CA GLU A 51 -19.66 -12.21 -3.36
C GLU A 51 -20.78 -11.19 -3.16
N ILE A 52 -21.11 -10.91 -1.89
CA ILE A 52 -22.01 -9.82 -1.53
C ILE A 52 -21.15 -8.59 -1.29
N GLN A 53 -21.09 -7.69 -2.27
CA GLN A 53 -20.19 -6.54 -2.21
C GLN A 53 -20.74 -5.44 -1.29
N GLY A 54 -22.04 -5.14 -1.33
CA GLY A 54 -22.66 -4.12 -0.47
C GLY A 54 -23.45 -3.10 -1.29
N PHE A 55 -23.60 -1.89 -0.77
CA PHE A 55 -24.28 -0.79 -1.45
C PHE A 55 -23.33 -0.01 -2.36
N THR A 56 -23.70 0.08 -3.64
CA THR A 56 -23.14 1.03 -4.60
C THR A 56 -23.47 2.48 -4.19
N GLU A 57 -22.75 3.47 -4.74
CA GLU A 57 -23.00 4.87 -4.39
C GLU A 57 -24.47 5.32 -4.57
N PRO A 58 -25.15 4.99 -5.70
CA PRO A 58 -26.57 5.34 -5.83
C PRO A 58 -27.45 4.65 -4.77
N GLN A 59 -27.14 3.40 -4.41
CA GLN A 59 -27.89 2.63 -3.40
C GLN A 59 -27.70 3.19 -1.99
N LYS A 60 -26.51 3.72 -1.65
CA LYS A 60 -26.30 4.40 -0.36
C LYS A 60 -27.23 5.59 -0.22
N GLU A 61 -27.33 6.43 -1.25
CA GLU A 61 -28.22 7.60 -1.19
C GLU A 61 -29.69 7.21 -1.19
N GLU A 62 -30.06 6.22 -2.00
CA GLU A 62 -31.41 5.67 -2.02
C GLU A 62 -31.81 5.17 -0.63
N TYR A 63 -30.89 4.50 0.08
CA TYR A 63 -31.12 4.06 1.46
C TYR A 63 -31.45 5.25 2.38
N PHE A 64 -30.60 6.29 2.41
CA PHE A 64 -30.81 7.45 3.28
C PHE A 64 -32.10 8.20 2.93
N ARG A 65 -32.41 8.41 1.64
CA ARG A 65 -33.66 9.03 1.19
C ARG A 65 -34.90 8.22 1.57
N LYS A 66 -34.83 6.88 1.50
CA LYS A 66 -35.95 6.01 1.91
C LYS A 66 -36.13 5.97 3.43
N ARG A 67 -35.04 6.07 4.19
CA ARG A 67 -35.06 5.94 5.66
C ARG A 67 -35.48 7.22 6.37
N ILE A 68 -35.15 8.38 5.80
CA ILE A 68 -35.38 9.71 6.39
C ILE A 68 -36.49 10.41 5.60
N SER A 69 -37.65 10.62 6.22
CA SER A 69 -38.82 11.17 5.53
C SER A 69 -38.69 12.66 5.18
N ASP A 70 -37.85 13.41 5.90
CA ASP A 70 -37.58 14.82 5.61
C ASP A 70 -36.46 14.97 4.55
N GLU A 71 -36.80 15.51 3.39
CA GLU A 71 -35.90 15.65 2.24
C GLU A 71 -34.73 16.64 2.47
N HIS A 72 -34.89 17.61 3.37
CA HIS A 72 -33.81 18.53 3.71
C HIS A 72 -32.81 17.86 4.66
N GLN A 73 -33.30 17.15 5.67
CA GLN A 73 -32.45 16.34 6.56
C GLN A 73 -31.73 15.23 5.78
N ALA A 74 -32.43 14.51 4.89
CA ALA A 74 -31.84 13.47 4.06
C ALA A 74 -30.69 14.02 3.21
N ARG A 75 -30.89 15.17 2.53
CA ARG A 75 -29.83 15.81 1.73
C ARG A 75 -28.63 16.25 2.57
N ARG A 76 -28.86 16.79 3.76
CA ARG A 76 -27.77 17.18 4.66
C ARG A 76 -26.98 15.98 5.17
N ILE A 77 -27.64 14.89 5.55
CA ILE A 77 -26.99 13.64 5.98
C ILE A 77 -26.17 13.05 4.84
N ILE A 78 -26.74 12.94 3.64
CA ILE A 78 -26.03 12.44 2.45
C ILE A 78 -24.81 13.32 2.14
N SER A 79 -24.95 14.64 2.21
CA SER A 79 -23.84 15.57 2.00
C SER A 79 -22.74 15.39 3.05
N HIS A 80 -23.10 15.20 4.32
CA HIS A 80 -22.12 14.98 5.38
C HIS A 80 -21.40 13.65 5.18
N ILE A 81 -22.13 12.56 4.92
CA ILE A 81 -21.55 11.23 4.69
C ILE A 81 -20.59 11.28 3.51
N ARG A 82 -20.93 11.96 2.40
CA ARG A 82 -20.02 12.12 1.26
C ARG A 82 -18.71 12.85 1.62
N ARG A 83 -18.78 13.88 2.48
CA ARG A 83 -17.61 14.64 2.95
C ARG A 83 -16.75 13.82 3.92
N ALA A 84 -17.39 13.08 4.82
CA ALA A 84 -16.70 12.15 5.71
C ALA A 84 -16.35 10.85 4.97
N ARG A 85 -15.31 10.88 4.12
CA ARG A 85 -14.94 9.76 3.24
C ARG A 85 -14.74 8.41 3.94
N SER A 86 -14.21 8.40 5.16
CA SER A 86 -14.12 7.18 5.96
C SER A 86 -15.51 6.57 6.25
N LEU A 87 -16.46 7.40 6.68
CA LEU A 87 -17.86 7.02 6.91
C LEU A 87 -18.55 6.61 5.61
N HIS A 88 -18.30 7.33 4.52
CA HIS A 88 -18.80 7.02 3.19
C HIS A 88 -18.39 5.62 2.71
N ILE A 89 -17.15 5.23 2.96
CA ILE A 89 -16.61 3.91 2.62
C ILE A 89 -17.25 2.84 3.50
N MET A 90 -17.34 3.07 4.81
CA MET A 90 -18.00 2.12 5.73
C MET A 90 -19.47 1.89 5.35
N CYS A 91 -20.18 2.92 4.88
CA CYS A 91 -21.55 2.83 4.39
C CYS A 91 -21.73 1.95 3.14
N HIS A 92 -20.65 1.44 2.53
CA HIS A 92 -20.74 0.32 1.58
C HIS A 92 -21.38 -0.91 2.23
N ILE A 93 -21.11 -1.15 3.51
CA ILE A 93 -21.74 -2.21 4.29
C ILE A 93 -23.07 -1.65 4.87
N PRO A 94 -24.24 -2.24 4.55
CA PRO A 94 -25.54 -1.68 4.91
C PRO A 94 -25.76 -1.38 6.39
N VAL A 95 -25.15 -2.14 7.30
CA VAL A 95 -25.29 -1.91 8.75
C VAL A 95 -24.75 -0.54 9.17
N PHE A 96 -23.69 -0.03 8.53
CA PHE A 96 -23.17 1.30 8.81
C PHE A 96 -24.09 2.40 8.28
N CYS A 97 -24.82 2.16 7.19
CA CYS A 97 -25.89 3.07 6.77
C CYS A 97 -26.98 3.15 7.84
N TRP A 98 -27.36 2.01 8.43
CA TRP A 98 -28.35 1.96 9.50
C TRP A 98 -27.87 2.67 10.78
N ILE A 99 -26.66 2.37 11.27
CA ILE A 99 -26.05 3.05 12.44
C ILE A 99 -25.99 4.56 12.18
N SER A 100 -25.44 4.97 11.03
CA SER A 100 -25.28 6.38 10.69
C SER A 100 -26.64 7.08 10.59
N SER A 101 -27.62 6.47 9.93
CA SER A 101 -28.97 7.05 9.85
C SER A 101 -29.61 7.21 11.22
N THR A 102 -29.44 6.23 12.12
CA THR A 102 -30.01 6.26 13.47
C THR A 102 -29.41 7.39 14.30
N VAL A 103 -28.09 7.53 14.29
CA VAL A 103 -27.38 8.57 15.03
C VAL A 103 -27.68 9.95 14.47
N LEU A 104 -27.48 10.13 13.15
CA LEU A 104 -27.60 11.43 12.52
C LEU A 104 -29.04 11.95 12.49
N GLN A 105 -30.02 11.06 12.30
CA GLN A 105 -31.42 11.44 12.39
C GLN A 105 -31.75 11.95 13.79
N LYS A 106 -31.34 11.22 14.84
CA LYS A 106 -31.66 11.60 16.22
C LYS A 106 -31.01 12.92 16.63
N LEU A 107 -29.75 13.13 16.26
CA LEU A 107 -29.04 14.39 16.54
C LEU A 107 -29.71 15.58 15.85
N LEU A 108 -30.12 15.43 14.58
CA LEU A 108 -30.77 16.50 13.83
C LEU A 108 -32.23 16.74 14.22
N GLU A 109 -32.91 15.77 14.82
CA GLU A 109 -34.23 15.94 15.44
C GLU A 109 -34.14 16.82 16.71
N GLU A 110 -33.09 16.64 17.51
CA GLU A 110 -32.91 17.35 18.78
C GLU A 110 -32.34 18.76 18.57
N ASP A 111 -31.39 18.93 17.64
CA ASP A 111 -30.86 20.23 17.26
C ASP A 111 -30.50 20.27 15.76
N LEU A 112 -31.29 21.05 15.00
CA LEU A 112 -31.04 21.29 13.59
C LEU A 112 -29.72 22.02 13.33
N SER A 113 -29.08 22.65 14.32
CA SER A 113 -27.75 23.26 14.19
C SER A 113 -26.61 22.38 14.67
N ALA A 114 -26.91 21.19 15.22
CA ALA A 114 -25.91 20.30 15.80
C ALA A 114 -24.78 20.00 14.80
N GLU A 115 -23.55 20.09 15.32
CA GLU A 115 -22.38 19.61 14.61
C GLU A 115 -22.45 18.09 14.53
N ILE A 116 -22.21 17.56 13.33
CA ILE A 116 -22.28 16.12 13.11
C ILE A 116 -20.96 15.49 13.57
N PRO A 117 -20.99 14.43 14.40
CA PRO A 117 -19.78 13.73 14.84
C PRO A 117 -18.88 13.33 13.68
N GLN A 118 -17.62 13.73 13.72
CA GLN A 118 -16.63 13.40 12.68
C GLN A 118 -15.88 12.08 12.95
N PRO A 119 -15.40 11.81 14.19
CA PRO A 119 -14.72 10.56 14.49
C PRO A 119 -15.69 9.39 14.59
N LEU A 120 -15.21 8.18 14.31
CA LEU A 120 -16.05 6.99 14.34
C LEU A 120 -16.48 6.64 15.76
N THR A 121 -15.61 6.84 16.74
CA THR A 121 -15.90 6.58 18.16
C THR A 121 -17.05 7.45 18.64
N GLU A 122 -17.06 8.73 18.27
CA GLU A 122 -18.11 9.66 18.66
C GLU A 122 -19.48 9.21 18.11
N MET A 123 -19.53 8.75 16.86
CA MET A 123 -20.73 8.12 16.27
C MET A 123 -21.21 6.90 17.08
N TYR A 124 -20.30 6.05 17.54
CA TYR A 124 -20.64 4.84 18.31
C TYR A 124 -21.04 5.16 19.76
N ILE A 125 -20.45 6.19 20.36
CA ILE A 125 -20.88 6.71 21.67
C ILE A 125 -22.32 7.22 21.56
N HIS A 126 -22.63 8.07 20.58
CA HIS A 126 -24.00 8.52 20.36
C HIS A 126 -24.95 7.36 20.06
N PHE A 127 -24.52 6.39 19.25
CA PHE A 127 -25.32 5.19 19.00
C PHE A 127 -25.66 4.45 20.31
N LEU A 128 -24.67 4.20 21.17
CA LEU A 128 -24.86 3.57 22.48
C LEU A 128 -25.82 4.38 23.37
N LEU A 129 -25.62 5.70 23.47
CA LEU A 129 -26.48 6.58 24.26
C LEU A 129 -27.93 6.59 23.76
N ILE A 130 -28.14 6.56 22.44
CA ILE A 130 -29.47 6.46 21.83
C ILE A 130 -30.13 5.12 22.21
N GLN A 131 -29.39 4.01 22.14
CA GLN A 131 -29.92 2.69 22.54
C GLN A 131 -30.30 2.66 24.03
N ILE A 132 -29.49 3.25 24.91
CA ILE A 132 -29.79 3.38 26.34
C ILE A 132 -31.05 4.24 26.55
N ASN A 133 -31.18 5.37 25.85
CA ASN A 133 -32.34 6.25 25.98
C ASN A 133 -33.62 5.62 25.42
N MET A 134 -33.54 4.86 24.32
CA MET A 134 -34.68 4.11 23.79
C MET A 134 -35.18 3.06 24.79
N ARG A 135 -34.28 2.40 25.54
CA ARG A 135 -34.68 1.53 26.66
C ARG A 135 -35.43 2.30 27.73
N LYS A 136 -34.92 3.48 28.14
CA LYS A 136 -35.58 4.33 29.15
C LYS A 136 -37.02 4.67 28.78
N GLN A 137 -37.31 4.91 27.49
CA GLN A 137 -38.66 5.24 27.03
C GLN A 137 -39.60 4.03 26.95
N LYS A 138 -39.07 2.82 26.70
CA LYS A 138 -39.88 1.61 26.51
C LYS A 138 -40.34 0.98 27.83
N TYR A 139 -39.62 1.22 28.92
CA TYR A 139 -39.94 0.70 30.25
C TYR A 139 -40.29 1.88 31.17
N GLU A 140 -41.58 2.14 31.37
CA GLU A 140 -42.11 3.20 32.25
C GLU A 140 -41.81 2.90 33.74
N GLU A 141 -40.56 3.02 34.17
CA GLU A 141 -40.21 2.96 35.60
C GLU A 141 -40.11 4.38 36.21
N ARG A 142 -40.76 4.56 37.36
CA ARG A 142 -41.01 5.88 37.99
C ARG A 142 -39.78 6.52 38.69
N ASP A 143 -38.59 5.94 38.59
CA ASP A 143 -37.39 6.37 39.32
C ASP A 143 -36.16 6.46 38.39
N GLN A 144 -35.82 7.68 37.97
CA GLN A 144 -34.82 7.94 36.93
C GLN A 144 -33.38 7.59 37.33
N GLU A 145 -33.00 7.75 38.60
CA GLU A 145 -31.64 7.48 39.08
C GLU A 145 -31.35 5.98 39.15
N LYS A 146 -32.30 5.17 39.64
CA LYS A 146 -32.15 3.70 39.69
C LYS A 146 -32.05 3.08 38.31
N LEU A 147 -32.82 3.59 37.35
CA LEU A 147 -32.78 3.15 35.96
C LEU A 147 -31.42 3.45 35.30
N LEU A 148 -30.83 4.61 35.59
CA LEU A 148 -29.50 4.97 35.09
C LEU A 148 -28.43 4.02 35.63
N GLN A 149 -28.47 3.73 36.95
CA GLN A 149 -27.52 2.84 37.59
C GLN A 149 -27.66 1.39 37.09
N SER A 150 -28.88 0.89 36.92
CA SER A 150 -29.16 -0.42 36.33
C SER A 150 -28.67 -0.50 34.87
N ASN A 151 -28.93 0.53 34.06
CA ASN A 151 -28.45 0.58 32.67
C ASN A 151 -26.93 0.55 32.60
N ARG A 152 -26.26 1.34 33.44
CA ARG A 152 -24.80 1.37 33.54
C ARG A 152 -24.24 -0.01 33.82
N GLU A 153 -24.78 -0.71 34.83
CA GLU A 153 -24.30 -2.03 35.22
C GLU A 153 -24.44 -3.05 34.08
N VAL A 154 -25.60 -3.07 33.41
CA VAL A 154 -25.83 -3.99 32.28
C VAL A 154 -24.91 -3.67 31.10
N ILE A 155 -24.71 -2.39 30.77
CA ILE A 155 -23.83 -2.00 29.65
C ILE A 155 -22.37 -2.38 29.94
N VAL A 156 -21.88 -2.16 31.16
CA VAL A 156 -20.51 -2.56 31.55
C VAL A 156 -20.34 -4.07 31.44
N LYS A 157 -21.30 -4.86 31.92
CA LYS A 157 -21.27 -6.32 31.79
C LYS A 157 -21.36 -6.79 30.34
N LEU A 158 -22.20 -6.16 29.51
CA LEU A 158 -22.23 -6.46 28.06
C LEU A 158 -20.90 -6.11 27.39
N ALA A 159 -20.23 -5.04 27.83
CA ALA A 159 -18.93 -4.65 27.35
C ALA A 159 -17.82 -5.63 27.77
N GLU A 160 -17.94 -6.21 28.97
CA GLU A 160 -17.09 -7.32 29.41
C GLU A 160 -17.23 -8.55 28.51
N VAL A 161 -18.47 -8.97 28.20
CA VAL A 161 -18.73 -10.05 27.24
C VAL A 161 -18.11 -9.72 25.89
N ALA A 162 -18.31 -8.49 25.40
CA ALA A 162 -17.74 -8.05 24.14
C ALA A 162 -16.21 -8.18 24.11
N PHE A 163 -15.53 -7.73 25.17
CA PHE A 163 -14.08 -7.84 25.31
C PHE A 163 -13.61 -9.29 25.37
N ASN A 164 -14.23 -10.11 26.22
CA ASN A 164 -13.83 -11.51 26.40
C ASN A 164 -14.01 -12.32 25.11
N GLN A 165 -15.14 -12.12 24.41
CA GLN A 165 -15.39 -12.82 23.15
C GLN A 165 -14.51 -12.27 22.02
N LEU A 166 -14.20 -10.97 22.02
CA LEU A 166 -13.22 -10.41 21.08
C LEU A 166 -11.83 -11.00 21.34
N MET A 167 -11.34 -11.09 22.58
CA MET A 167 -10.03 -11.70 22.83
C MET A 167 -10.00 -13.20 22.46
N LYS A 168 -11.13 -13.90 22.51
CA LYS A 168 -11.28 -15.30 22.07
C LYS A 168 -11.43 -15.48 20.55
N GLY A 169 -11.63 -14.42 19.77
CA GLY A 169 -11.90 -14.52 18.32
C GLY A 169 -13.35 -14.87 17.96
N ASN A 170 -14.28 -14.77 18.92
CA ASN A 170 -15.67 -15.20 18.78
C ASN A 170 -16.58 -14.02 18.41
N VAL A 171 -17.42 -14.23 17.39
CA VAL A 171 -18.49 -13.29 17.00
C VAL A 171 -19.83 -13.69 17.64
N MET A 172 -19.99 -14.98 17.94
CA MET A 172 -21.17 -15.58 18.53
C MET A 172 -20.80 -16.09 19.93
N PHE A 173 -21.74 -15.99 20.86
CA PHE A 173 -21.57 -16.46 22.23
C PHE A 173 -22.88 -17.04 22.76
N TYR A 174 -22.82 -17.75 23.87
CA TYR A 174 -23.94 -18.52 24.40
C TYR A 174 -24.47 -17.90 25.69
N GLU A 175 -25.60 -18.43 26.15
CA GLU A 175 -26.23 -18.05 27.41
C GLU A 175 -25.27 -18.17 28.61
N GLU A 176 -24.39 -19.17 28.61
CA GLU A 176 -23.42 -19.37 29.68
C GLU A 176 -22.39 -18.25 29.74
N ASP A 177 -22.01 -17.66 28.60
CA ASP A 177 -21.08 -16.52 28.56
C ASP A 177 -21.73 -15.26 29.17
N LEU A 178 -23.05 -15.10 29.00
CA LEU A 178 -23.82 -14.02 29.64
C LEU A 178 -23.94 -14.23 31.15
N ILE A 179 -24.22 -15.47 31.57
CA ILE A 179 -24.33 -15.85 33.00
C ILE A 179 -22.98 -15.70 33.71
N GLU A 180 -21.88 -16.10 33.07
CA GLU A 180 -20.51 -15.92 33.61
C GLU A 180 -20.21 -14.45 33.90
N SER A 181 -20.72 -13.55 33.05
CA SER A 181 -20.61 -12.09 33.23
C SER A 181 -21.73 -11.50 34.11
N SER A 182 -22.50 -12.34 34.80
CA SER A 182 -23.60 -11.96 35.70
C SER A 182 -24.69 -11.09 35.05
N ILE A 183 -25.00 -11.35 33.78
CA ILE A 183 -26.09 -10.70 33.03
C ILE A 183 -27.33 -11.59 33.08
N ASP A 184 -28.47 -11.03 33.52
CA ASP A 184 -29.76 -11.70 33.34
C ASP A 184 -30.12 -11.72 31.84
N ILE A 185 -30.57 -12.86 31.34
CA ILE A 185 -30.99 -13.06 29.95
C ILE A 185 -32.11 -12.08 29.58
N SER A 186 -32.96 -11.73 30.54
CA SER A 186 -34.00 -10.72 30.35
C SER A 186 -33.40 -9.35 30.02
N ASP A 187 -32.28 -8.97 30.65
CA ASP A 187 -31.56 -7.72 30.41
C ASP A 187 -30.83 -7.71 29.05
N ALA A 188 -30.21 -8.82 28.65
CA ALA A 188 -29.53 -8.92 27.36
C ALA A 188 -30.50 -8.80 26.17
N ALA A 189 -31.67 -9.44 26.26
CA ALA A 189 -32.71 -9.39 25.24
C ALA A 189 -33.34 -7.99 25.08
N VAL A 190 -33.26 -7.15 26.13
CA VAL A 190 -33.80 -5.79 26.13
C VAL A 190 -32.96 -4.84 25.26
N TYR A 191 -31.65 -5.09 25.12
CA TYR A 191 -30.74 -4.32 24.27
C TYR A 191 -30.69 -4.84 22.83
N SER A 192 -31.85 -5.13 22.24
CA SER A 192 -31.99 -5.66 20.87
C SER A 192 -31.24 -4.86 19.77
N GLY A 193 -30.96 -3.57 19.98
CA GLY A 193 -30.17 -2.74 19.08
C GLY A 193 -28.65 -2.77 19.30
N ILE A 194 -28.17 -3.56 20.27
CA ILE A 194 -26.74 -3.77 20.58
C ILE A 194 -26.42 -5.27 20.52
N CYS A 195 -27.21 -6.09 21.21
CA CYS A 195 -27.09 -7.53 21.32
C CYS A 195 -28.40 -8.21 20.87
N THR A 196 -28.31 -9.27 20.08
CA THR A 196 -29.47 -9.95 19.50
C THR A 196 -29.39 -11.45 19.76
N GLU A 197 -30.49 -12.04 20.23
CA GLU A 197 -30.68 -13.50 20.24
C GLU A 197 -30.95 -13.96 18.80
N MET A 198 -30.06 -14.80 18.24
CA MET A 198 -30.13 -15.19 16.82
C MET A 198 -30.97 -16.44 16.58
N PHE A 199 -30.75 -17.51 17.36
CA PHE A 199 -31.46 -18.78 17.20
C PHE A 199 -31.57 -19.53 18.54
N LYS A 200 -32.62 -20.36 18.64
CA LYS A 200 -32.66 -21.47 19.61
C LYS A 200 -32.07 -22.70 18.93
N GLU A 201 -30.94 -23.19 19.41
CA GLU A 201 -30.39 -24.46 18.96
C GLU A 201 -31.23 -25.60 19.55
N GLU A 202 -31.93 -26.35 18.70
CA GLU A 202 -32.61 -27.59 19.08
C GLU A 202 -31.57 -28.72 19.22
N SER A 203 -31.00 -28.90 20.41
CA SER A 203 -30.55 -30.24 20.76
C SER A 203 -31.77 -31.04 21.26
N VAL A 204 -31.82 -32.34 20.95
CA VAL A 204 -32.92 -33.26 21.33
C VAL A 204 -33.20 -33.28 22.85
N ILE A 205 -32.36 -32.62 23.67
CA ILE A 205 -32.41 -32.65 25.14
C ILE A 205 -32.34 -31.24 25.78
N HIS A 206 -31.71 -30.23 25.15
CA HIS A 206 -31.59 -28.86 25.68
C HIS A 206 -31.71 -27.79 24.57
N GLN A 207 -32.55 -26.77 24.80
CA GLN A 207 -32.58 -25.57 23.96
C GLN A 207 -31.46 -24.63 24.39
N ARG A 208 -30.44 -24.43 23.57
CA ARG A 208 -29.36 -23.47 23.86
C ARG A 208 -29.55 -22.20 23.06
N LYS A 209 -29.50 -21.05 23.71
CA LYS A 209 -29.63 -19.75 23.04
C LYS A 209 -28.27 -19.26 22.56
N VAL A 210 -28.25 -18.78 21.32
CA VAL A 210 -27.05 -18.19 20.71
C VAL A 210 -27.29 -16.69 20.53
N TYR A 211 -26.32 -15.91 20.96
CA TYR A 211 -26.32 -14.45 20.92
C TYR A 211 -25.19 -13.94 20.03
N SER A 212 -25.38 -12.74 19.50
CA SER A 212 -24.33 -11.96 18.86
C SER A 212 -24.56 -10.48 19.09
N PHE A 213 -23.51 -9.68 18.97
CA PHE A 213 -23.71 -8.26 18.74
C PHE A 213 -24.27 -8.04 17.34
N ILE A 214 -25.02 -6.94 17.15
CA ILE A 214 -25.64 -6.61 15.86
C ILE A 214 -24.61 -6.50 14.71
N HIS A 215 -23.37 -6.18 15.05
CA HIS A 215 -22.23 -6.18 14.14
C HIS A 215 -20.92 -6.25 14.94
N LEU A 216 -19.87 -6.81 14.33
CA LEU A 216 -18.54 -6.93 14.96
C LEU A 216 -18.00 -5.57 15.43
N SER A 217 -18.26 -4.49 14.69
CA SER A 217 -17.84 -3.14 15.10
C SER A 217 -18.43 -2.70 16.44
N VAL A 218 -19.64 -3.16 16.78
CA VAL A 218 -20.28 -2.83 18.07
C VAL A 218 -19.62 -3.62 19.20
N GLN A 219 -19.27 -4.88 18.94
CA GLN A 219 -18.47 -5.69 19.84
C GLN A 219 -17.09 -5.06 20.08
N GLU A 220 -16.39 -4.62 19.02
CA GLU A 220 -15.08 -3.97 19.12
C GLU A 220 -15.14 -2.64 19.88
N PHE A 221 -16.17 -1.83 19.64
CA PHE A 221 -16.40 -0.58 20.37
C PHE A 221 -16.63 -0.83 21.87
N LEU A 222 -17.53 -1.76 22.21
CA LEU A 222 -17.82 -2.10 23.60
C LEU A 222 -16.59 -2.72 24.28
N ALA A 223 -15.84 -3.57 23.59
CA ALA A 223 -14.59 -4.12 24.11
C ALA A 223 -13.56 -3.02 24.41
N ALA A 224 -13.42 -2.03 23.53
CA ALA A 224 -12.52 -0.90 23.73
C ALA A 224 -12.96 -0.03 24.91
N PHE A 225 -14.26 0.23 25.02
CA PHE A 225 -14.85 0.89 26.19
C PHE A 225 -14.56 0.11 27.48
N TYR A 226 -14.73 -1.22 27.48
CA TYR A 226 -14.49 -2.06 28.65
C TYR A 226 -13.03 -2.03 29.08
N LEU A 227 -12.07 -2.12 28.15
CA LEU A 227 -10.66 -2.05 28.49
C LEU A 227 -10.29 -0.71 29.15
N PHE A 228 -10.82 0.40 28.63
CA PHE A 228 -10.65 1.71 29.24
C PHE A 228 -11.35 1.82 30.61
N TYR A 229 -12.54 1.25 30.75
CA TYR A 229 -13.25 1.16 32.04
C TYR A 229 -12.42 0.39 33.08
N CYS A 230 -11.85 -0.77 32.71
CA CYS A 230 -10.97 -1.56 33.58
C CYS A 230 -9.74 -0.77 34.03
N TYR A 231 -9.17 0.05 33.15
CA TYR A 231 -8.08 0.96 33.50
C TYR A 231 -8.51 1.94 34.61
N LEU A 232 -9.64 2.63 34.44
CA LEU A 232 -10.15 3.57 35.45
C LEU A 232 -10.52 2.92 36.78
N THR A 233 -11.01 1.67 36.76
CA THR A 233 -11.38 0.93 37.98
C THR A 233 -10.21 0.14 38.58
N LYS A 234 -9.02 0.19 37.98
CA LYS A 234 -7.86 -0.63 38.33
C LYS A 234 -8.18 -2.14 38.38
N ASN A 235 -9.04 -2.62 37.48
CA ASN A 235 -9.33 -4.04 37.33
C ASN A 235 -8.16 -4.71 36.59
N ASN A 236 -7.31 -5.39 37.35
CA ASN A 236 -6.04 -5.92 36.83
C ASN A 236 -6.18 -7.13 35.92
N GLU A 237 -7.27 -7.89 35.96
CA GLU A 237 -7.38 -9.16 35.22
C GLU A 237 -7.42 -8.93 33.71
N SER A 238 -8.33 -8.08 33.23
CA SER A 238 -8.47 -7.74 31.80
C SER A 238 -7.30 -6.94 31.25
N LEU A 239 -6.60 -6.18 32.11
CA LEU A 239 -5.41 -5.42 31.73
C LEU A 239 -4.18 -6.30 31.47
N ARG A 240 -4.14 -7.54 31.99
CA ARG A 240 -2.97 -8.45 31.84
C ARG A 240 -2.60 -8.69 30.39
N GLU A 241 -3.61 -8.81 29.54
CA GLU A 241 -3.50 -9.11 28.11
C GLU A 241 -2.77 -7.99 27.32
N PHE A 242 -2.65 -6.80 27.92
CA PHE A 242 -2.03 -5.60 27.34
C PHE A 242 -0.89 -5.03 28.22
N ARG A 243 -0.35 -5.80 29.18
CA ARG A 243 0.80 -5.36 29.99
C ARG A 243 2.12 -5.55 29.23
N SER A 244 2.89 -4.47 29.10
CA SER A 244 4.25 -4.52 28.51
C SER A 244 5.34 -4.89 29.53
N ASN A 245 5.10 -4.73 30.85
CA ASN A 245 6.11 -4.93 31.91
C ASN A 245 5.57 -5.69 33.14
N ARG A 246 6.49 -6.26 33.94
CA ARG A 246 6.22 -6.88 35.25
C ARG A 246 5.92 -5.86 36.37
N SER A 247 5.52 -4.62 36.06
CA SER A 247 5.09 -3.66 37.07
C SER A 247 3.64 -3.93 37.49
N ASP A 248 3.32 -3.62 38.76
CA ASP A 248 1.99 -3.86 39.30
C ASP A 248 0.94 -2.87 38.77
N GLU A 249 1.34 -1.62 38.47
CA GLU A 249 0.48 -0.58 37.89
C GLU A 249 0.73 -0.41 36.38
N VAL A 250 -0.36 -0.27 35.63
CA VAL A 250 -0.40 -0.03 34.18
C VAL A 250 -0.67 1.46 33.97
N SER A 251 0.24 2.19 33.33
CA SER A 251 -0.03 3.58 32.91
C SER A 251 -0.92 3.61 31.67
N LEU A 252 -1.70 4.68 31.47
CA LEU A 252 -2.51 4.83 30.26
C LEU A 252 -1.63 4.80 28.99
N TYR A 253 -0.48 5.48 29.02
CA TYR A 253 0.48 5.46 27.92
C TYR A 253 0.94 4.03 27.59
N GLY A 254 1.29 3.24 28.62
CA GLY A 254 1.70 1.85 28.46
C GLY A 254 0.58 0.97 27.90
N LEU A 255 -0.67 1.21 28.32
CA LEU A 255 -1.84 0.50 27.81
C LEU A 255 -2.08 0.80 26.32
N LEU A 256 -2.07 2.09 25.93
CA LEU A 256 -2.36 2.51 24.56
C LEU A 256 -1.27 2.07 23.59
N THR A 257 0.00 2.24 23.95
CA THR A 257 1.13 1.80 23.12
C THR A 257 1.19 0.28 22.97
N SER A 258 0.91 -0.47 24.04
CA SER A 258 0.77 -1.94 23.96
C SER A 258 -0.39 -2.37 23.06
N ALA A 259 -1.51 -1.65 23.09
CA ALA A 259 -2.62 -1.91 22.16
C ALA A 259 -2.25 -1.62 20.70
N VAL A 260 -1.46 -0.56 20.44
CA VAL A 260 -0.91 -0.25 19.11
C VAL A 260 -0.03 -1.40 18.62
N ASP A 261 0.93 -1.84 19.43
CA ASP A 261 1.87 -2.91 19.07
C ASP A 261 1.13 -4.21 18.78
N LYS A 262 0.16 -4.56 19.65
CA LYS A 262 -0.64 -5.77 19.50
C LYS A 262 -1.53 -5.74 18.25
N ALA A 263 -2.07 -4.58 17.87
CA ALA A 263 -2.84 -4.46 16.63
C ALA A 263 -1.93 -4.70 15.40
N VAL A 264 -0.71 -4.16 15.41
CA VAL A 264 0.28 -4.34 14.34
C VAL A 264 0.77 -5.79 14.23
N GLU A 265 0.97 -6.48 15.36
CA GLU A 265 1.37 -7.89 15.35
C GLU A 265 0.30 -8.84 14.78
N ASN A 266 -0.98 -8.42 14.78
CA ASN A 266 -2.10 -9.21 14.29
C ASN A 266 -2.31 -9.06 12.78
N LYS A 267 -1.76 -10.00 12.00
CA LYS A 267 -1.74 -10.00 10.52
C LYS A 267 -3.10 -9.87 9.79
N ASN A 268 -4.23 -10.02 10.49
CA ASN A 268 -5.56 -10.01 9.88
C ASN A 268 -6.35 -8.72 10.16
N GLY A 269 -5.74 -7.69 10.77
CA GLY A 269 -6.42 -6.44 11.14
C GLY A 269 -7.51 -6.63 12.20
N TYR A 270 -7.44 -7.73 12.97
CA TYR A 270 -8.49 -8.16 13.89
C TYR A 270 -8.77 -7.16 15.01
N LEU A 271 -7.78 -6.36 15.39
CA LEU A 271 -7.87 -5.36 16.46
C LEU A 271 -7.86 -3.93 15.91
N ASP A 272 -8.00 -3.74 14.60
CA ASP A 272 -7.83 -2.43 13.97
C ASP A 272 -8.90 -1.44 14.44
N LEU A 273 -10.17 -1.85 14.39
CA LEU A 273 -11.27 -1.00 14.81
C LEU A 273 -11.34 -0.87 16.33
N PHE A 274 -11.04 -1.95 17.05
CA PHE A 274 -10.84 -1.92 18.50
C PHE A 274 -9.81 -0.87 18.93
N LEU A 275 -8.63 -0.82 18.29
CA LEU A 275 -7.59 0.15 18.61
C LEU A 275 -8.07 1.58 18.36
N ARG A 276 -8.72 1.83 17.22
CA ARG A 276 -9.31 3.13 16.90
C ARG A 276 -10.29 3.57 17.98
N PHE A 277 -11.21 2.69 18.37
CA PHE A 277 -12.16 2.98 19.44
C PHE A 277 -11.49 3.19 20.80
N LEU A 278 -10.44 2.44 21.14
CA LEU A 278 -9.74 2.59 22.41
C LEU A 278 -9.07 3.96 22.51
N LEU A 279 -8.38 4.40 21.45
CA LEU A 279 -7.79 5.73 21.38
C LEU A 279 -8.86 6.83 21.41
N GLY A 280 -9.96 6.64 20.67
CA GLY A 280 -11.08 7.56 20.67
C GLY A 280 -11.77 7.68 22.03
N VAL A 281 -12.06 6.57 22.72
CA VAL A 281 -12.68 6.57 24.06
C VAL A 281 -11.76 7.23 25.08
N SER A 282 -10.45 7.09 24.89
CA SER A 282 -9.44 7.72 25.75
C SER A 282 -9.40 9.25 25.62
N LEU A 283 -10.00 9.87 24.60
CA LEU A 283 -10.09 11.34 24.52
C LEU A 283 -11.01 11.92 25.59
N GLU A 284 -10.55 12.95 26.30
CA GLU A 284 -11.34 13.63 27.34
C GLU A 284 -12.72 14.09 26.84
N SER A 285 -12.82 14.61 25.61
CA SER A 285 -14.09 15.02 25.01
C SER A 285 -15.10 13.87 24.91
N ASN A 286 -14.63 12.68 24.55
CA ASN A 286 -15.44 11.48 24.39
C ASN A 286 -15.77 10.85 25.74
N GLN A 287 -14.84 10.91 26.70
CA GLN A 287 -15.10 10.51 28.07
C GLN A 287 -16.25 11.33 28.71
N ARG A 288 -16.33 12.63 28.43
CA ARG A 288 -17.43 13.50 28.91
C ARG A 288 -18.79 13.06 28.37
N LEU A 289 -18.85 12.57 27.12
CA LEU A 289 -20.08 12.00 26.56
C LEU A 289 -20.48 10.68 27.27
N LEU A 290 -19.50 9.94 27.78
CA LEU A 290 -19.67 8.67 28.48
C LEU A 290 -19.71 8.82 30.02
N GLN A 291 -19.85 10.03 30.55
CA GLN A 291 -19.75 10.32 31.99
C GLN A 291 -20.72 9.49 32.86
N ASP A 292 -21.90 9.16 32.33
CA ASP A 292 -22.91 8.35 33.04
C ASP A 292 -22.49 6.88 33.16
N LEU A 293 -21.53 6.43 32.35
CA LEU A 293 -21.02 5.06 32.31
C LEU A 293 -19.65 4.93 32.99
N LEU A 294 -18.78 5.94 32.86
CA LEU A 294 -17.43 5.97 33.44
C LEU A 294 -17.44 6.35 34.93
N THR A 295 -16.42 5.93 35.69
CA THR A 295 -16.33 6.24 37.13
C THR A 295 -15.85 7.66 37.39
N HIS A 296 -14.99 8.18 36.52
CA HIS A 296 -14.47 9.54 36.50
C HIS A 296 -13.88 9.82 35.12
N THR A 297 -13.55 11.09 34.86
CA THR A 297 -12.81 11.50 33.66
C THR A 297 -11.31 11.48 33.97
N GLU A 298 -10.53 10.81 33.14
CA GLU A 298 -9.07 10.78 33.20
C GLU A 298 -8.48 11.88 32.31
N ASN A 299 -7.51 12.62 32.86
CA ASN A 299 -6.77 13.62 32.09
C ASN A 299 -5.75 12.94 31.16
N SER A 300 -6.18 12.65 29.94
CA SER A 300 -5.40 11.88 28.96
C SER A 300 -4.65 12.74 27.93
N SER A 301 -4.74 14.07 27.99
CA SER A 301 -4.23 14.94 26.91
C SER A 301 -2.74 14.72 26.61
N GLU A 302 -1.91 14.63 27.65
CA GLU A 302 -0.47 14.42 27.47
C GLU A 302 -0.18 13.01 26.95
N THR A 303 -0.84 12.00 27.51
CA THR A 303 -0.69 10.61 27.07
C THR A 303 -1.12 10.40 25.61
N ILE A 304 -2.19 11.04 25.16
CA ILE A 304 -2.64 10.98 23.76
C ILE A 304 -1.60 11.64 22.84
N ARG A 305 -0.99 12.76 23.28
CA ARG A 305 0.09 13.41 22.55
C ARG A 305 1.32 12.51 22.42
N GLU A 306 1.74 11.85 23.49
CA GLU A 306 2.86 10.89 23.44
C GLU A 306 2.53 9.68 22.56
N THR A 307 1.31 9.15 22.65
CA THR A 307 0.86 7.99 21.86
C THR A 307 0.78 8.32 20.36
N THR A 308 0.29 9.51 19.99
CA THR A 308 0.25 9.96 18.59
C THR A 308 1.66 10.18 18.03
N GLN A 309 2.60 10.70 18.82
CA GLN A 309 4.01 10.77 18.44
C GLN A 309 4.60 9.38 18.19
N TYR A 310 4.31 8.41 19.07
CA TYR A 310 4.73 7.02 18.89
C TYR A 310 4.22 6.43 17.57
N ILE A 311 2.92 6.60 17.27
CA ILE A 311 2.31 6.14 16.01
C ILE A 311 2.95 6.84 14.80
N ASN A 312 3.16 8.15 14.87
CA ASN A 312 3.79 8.94 13.80
C ASN A 312 5.20 8.43 13.46
N GLU A 313 6.03 8.24 14.48
CA GLU A 313 7.40 7.72 14.27
C GLU A 313 7.39 6.30 13.70
N MET A 314 6.44 5.46 14.12
CA MET A 314 6.26 4.11 13.60
C MET A 314 5.93 4.11 12.11
N ILE A 315 5.00 4.96 11.66
CA ILE A 315 4.65 5.11 10.24
C ILE A 315 5.85 5.67 9.46
N LYS A 316 6.51 6.72 9.96
CA LYS A 316 7.60 7.40 9.24
C LYS A 316 8.83 6.52 9.07
N ARG A 317 9.13 5.62 10.01
CA ARG A 317 10.37 4.82 10.01
C ARG A 317 10.21 3.38 9.56
N SER A 318 9.03 2.79 9.66
CA SER A 318 8.86 1.36 9.39
C SER A 318 8.71 1.05 7.90
N ASN A 319 9.48 0.06 7.44
CA ASN A 319 9.26 -0.58 6.14
C ASN A 319 8.56 -1.95 6.27
N HIS A 320 8.27 -2.40 7.49
CA HIS A 320 7.72 -3.72 7.76
C HIS A 320 6.21 -3.72 7.92
N LEU A 321 5.60 -2.56 8.21
CA LEU A 321 4.16 -2.44 8.31
C LEU A 321 3.53 -2.77 6.97
N SER A 322 2.48 -3.58 6.96
CA SER A 322 1.64 -3.79 5.79
C SER A 322 0.91 -2.50 5.39
N ALA A 323 0.37 -2.45 4.17
CA ALA A 323 -0.42 -1.30 3.72
C ALA A 323 -1.65 -1.08 4.62
N GLY A 324 -2.32 -2.16 5.02
CA GLY A 324 -3.47 -2.11 5.92
C GLY A 324 -3.11 -1.56 7.30
N GLU A 325 -2.05 -2.07 7.93
CA GLU A 325 -1.57 -1.58 9.23
C GLU A 325 -1.21 -0.09 9.17
N SER A 326 -0.48 0.32 8.13
CA SER A 326 -0.07 1.72 7.95
C SER A 326 -1.29 2.65 7.85
N ILE A 327 -2.32 2.24 7.10
CA ILE A 327 -3.57 2.98 6.95
C ILE A 327 -4.36 2.99 8.25
N ASN A 328 -4.43 1.86 8.97
CA ASN A 328 -5.13 1.80 10.25
C ASN A 328 -4.50 2.74 11.29
N LEU A 329 -3.17 2.73 11.40
CA LEU A 329 -2.44 3.65 12.28
C LEU A 329 -2.68 5.12 11.91
N PHE A 330 -2.72 5.43 10.62
CA PHE A 330 -3.09 6.77 10.15
C PHE A 330 -4.53 7.15 10.53
N LEU A 331 -5.47 6.21 10.39
CA LEU A 331 -6.86 6.39 10.82
C LEU A 331 -6.97 6.58 12.33
N CYS A 332 -6.12 5.94 13.14
CA CYS A 332 -6.04 6.16 14.58
C CYS A 332 -5.66 7.61 14.91
N LEU A 333 -4.73 8.23 14.17
CA LEU A 333 -4.36 9.64 14.35
C LEU A 333 -5.56 10.56 14.07
N LEU A 334 -6.27 10.31 12.96
CA LEU A 334 -7.48 11.08 12.61
C LEU A 334 -8.59 10.90 13.65
N GLU A 335 -8.73 9.70 14.22
CA GLU A 335 -9.71 9.39 15.27
C GLU A 335 -9.49 10.24 16.53
N VAL A 336 -8.23 10.45 16.91
CA VAL A 336 -7.87 11.32 18.04
C VAL A 336 -7.74 12.81 17.66
N LYS A 337 -8.20 13.17 16.46
CA LYS A 337 -8.17 14.54 15.90
C LYS A 337 -6.74 15.09 15.72
N ASP A 338 -5.73 14.23 15.68
CA ASP A 338 -4.36 14.62 15.31
C ASP A 338 -4.24 14.73 13.78
N GLN A 339 -3.92 15.93 13.31
CA GLN A 339 -3.80 16.27 11.89
C GLN A 339 -2.35 16.58 11.49
N THR A 340 -1.37 16.23 12.33
CA THR A 340 0.04 16.57 12.10
C THR A 340 0.56 15.90 10.83
N LEU A 341 0.51 14.57 10.78
CA LEU A 341 0.93 13.80 9.62
C LEU A 341 0.06 14.06 8.39
N PHE A 342 -1.24 14.30 8.57
CA PHE A 342 -2.12 14.67 7.45
C PHE A 342 -1.63 15.96 6.77
N ARG A 343 -1.34 17.01 7.54
CA ARG A 343 -0.81 18.27 6.98
C ARG A 343 0.57 18.11 6.35
N GLU A 344 1.46 17.35 7.00
CA GLU A 344 2.79 17.07 6.44
C GLU A 344 2.69 16.37 5.09
N ILE A 345 1.83 15.35 4.96
CA ILE A 345 1.61 14.65 3.69
C ILE A 345 1.00 15.60 2.65
N GLN A 346 0.02 16.44 3.04
CA GLN A 346 -0.57 17.42 2.13
C GLN A 346 0.45 18.43 1.60
N GLU A 347 1.34 18.94 2.46
CA GLU A 347 2.42 19.84 2.07
C GLU A 347 3.44 19.13 1.18
N PHE A 348 3.81 17.90 1.55
CA PHE A 348 4.77 17.08 0.80
C PHE A 348 4.29 16.78 -0.62
N VAL A 349 3.02 16.38 -0.79
CA VAL A 349 2.43 16.09 -2.11
C VAL A 349 2.34 17.34 -2.99
N LYS A 350 2.14 18.52 -2.40
CA LYS A 350 2.10 19.80 -3.13
C LYS A 350 3.48 20.37 -3.46
N SER A 351 4.52 19.91 -2.78
CA SER A 351 5.87 20.44 -2.96
C SER A 351 6.58 19.78 -4.16
N ASP A 352 7.40 20.55 -4.89
CA ASP A 352 8.30 20.00 -5.93
C ASP A 352 9.61 19.41 -5.34
N LYS A 353 9.76 19.43 -4.00
CA LYS A 353 10.99 19.05 -3.30
C LYS A 353 10.84 17.70 -2.60
N HIS A 354 10.97 16.61 -3.35
CA HIS A 354 10.88 15.25 -2.81
C HIS A 354 12.23 14.67 -2.35
N SER A 355 13.07 15.49 -1.69
CA SER A 355 14.38 15.05 -1.22
C SER A 355 14.31 14.09 -0.02
N GLU A 356 13.26 14.20 0.80
CA GLU A 356 13.07 13.36 1.99
C GLU A 356 12.75 11.92 1.61
N LYS A 357 13.46 10.97 2.24
CA LYS A 357 13.25 9.54 1.99
C LYS A 357 12.00 9.04 2.72
N LEU A 358 10.99 8.62 1.97
CA LEU A 358 9.78 8.03 2.53
C LEU A 358 9.93 6.53 2.78
N SER A 359 9.47 6.06 3.93
CA SER A 359 9.28 4.64 4.20
C SER A 359 8.14 4.07 3.35
N SER A 360 8.11 2.74 3.20
CA SER A 360 7.00 2.08 2.52
C SER A 360 5.68 2.28 3.29
N ALA A 361 5.69 2.35 4.62
CA ALA A 361 4.49 2.63 5.41
C ALA A 361 3.95 4.05 5.18
N HIS A 362 4.84 5.04 5.13
CA HIS A 362 4.48 6.42 4.81
C HIS A 362 3.91 6.53 3.38
N CYS A 363 4.43 5.76 2.41
CA CYS A 363 3.85 5.72 1.07
C CYS A 363 2.40 5.18 1.07
N SER A 364 2.06 4.23 1.94
CA SER A 364 0.67 3.76 2.09
C SER A 364 -0.26 4.85 2.57
N THR A 365 0.18 5.69 3.52
CA THR A 365 -0.64 6.78 4.07
C THR A 365 -0.81 7.91 3.06
N VAL A 366 0.24 8.24 2.29
CA VAL A 366 0.16 9.15 1.13
C VAL A 366 -0.87 8.63 0.13
N SER A 367 -0.76 7.36 -0.26
CA SER A 367 -1.66 6.71 -1.20
C SER A 367 -3.11 6.75 -0.72
N TYR A 368 -3.36 6.43 0.55
CA TYR A 368 -4.68 6.50 1.16
C TYR A 368 -5.21 7.93 1.16
N MET A 369 -4.41 8.92 1.56
CA MET A 369 -4.82 10.32 1.57
C MET A 369 -5.23 10.81 0.17
N LEU A 370 -4.47 10.45 -0.87
CA LEU A 370 -4.80 10.80 -2.25
C LEU A 370 -6.12 10.17 -2.70
N GLN A 371 -6.36 8.90 -2.35
CA GLN A 371 -7.64 8.22 -2.61
C GLN A 371 -8.83 8.90 -1.92
N MET A 372 -8.61 9.48 -0.74
CA MET A 372 -9.65 10.15 0.04
C MET A 372 -9.82 11.63 -0.28
N SER A 373 -8.97 12.21 -1.14
CA SER A 373 -9.06 13.63 -1.51
C SER A 373 -10.37 13.95 -2.23
N GLU A 374 -10.99 15.10 -1.92
CA GLU A 374 -12.18 15.59 -2.63
C GLU A 374 -11.85 15.96 -4.08
N GLU A 375 -10.66 16.54 -4.29
CA GLU A 375 -10.17 16.93 -5.61
C GLU A 375 -9.19 15.87 -6.14
N PRO A 376 -9.40 15.38 -7.39
CA PRO A 376 -8.46 14.48 -8.04
C PRO A 376 -7.08 15.12 -8.25
N LEU A 377 -6.03 14.32 -8.12
CA LEU A 377 -4.67 14.73 -8.47
C LEU A 377 -4.51 14.77 -10.00
N ASP A 378 -3.88 15.81 -10.53
CA ASP A 378 -3.68 15.93 -11.97
C ASP A 378 -2.70 14.86 -12.51
N GLU A 379 -1.55 14.67 -11.85
CA GLU A 379 -0.54 13.69 -12.25
C GLU A 379 0.06 12.97 -11.03
N LEU A 380 -0.02 11.64 -11.02
CA LEU A 380 0.73 10.78 -10.11
C LEU A 380 1.98 10.25 -10.80
N ASN A 381 3.15 10.55 -10.25
CA ASN A 381 4.42 9.97 -10.70
C ASN A 381 5.21 9.42 -9.50
N PRO A 382 5.10 8.11 -9.20
CA PRO A 382 5.79 7.51 -8.06
C PRO A 382 7.32 7.62 -8.12
N MET A 383 7.90 7.78 -9.31
CA MET A 383 9.35 7.92 -9.49
C MET A 383 9.89 9.26 -9.00
N LYS A 384 9.02 10.29 -8.83
CA LYS A 384 9.40 11.56 -8.23
C LYS A 384 9.71 11.43 -6.73
N TYR A 385 9.17 10.42 -6.05
CA TYR A 385 9.37 10.25 -4.62
C TYR A 385 10.65 9.46 -4.30
N ASN A 386 11.44 9.98 -3.36
CA ASN A 386 12.59 9.27 -2.82
C ASN A 386 12.11 8.14 -1.89
N THR A 387 11.88 6.94 -2.44
CA THR A 387 11.45 5.76 -1.68
C THR A 387 11.94 4.46 -2.33
N SER A 388 11.77 3.33 -1.64
CA SER A 388 12.09 1.99 -2.17
C SER A 388 11.09 1.57 -3.25
N ASP A 389 11.42 0.52 -4.01
CA ASP A 389 10.46 -0.04 -4.99
C ASP A 389 9.15 -0.48 -4.33
N GLU A 390 9.21 -0.95 -3.08
CA GLU A 390 8.01 -1.26 -2.31
C GLU A 390 7.19 0.00 -1.99
N GLY A 391 7.84 1.09 -1.58
CA GLY A 391 7.16 2.37 -1.37
C GLY A 391 6.48 2.88 -2.64
N ARG A 392 7.16 2.81 -3.80
CA ARG A 392 6.57 3.16 -5.11
C ARG A 392 5.33 2.32 -5.41
N ARG A 393 5.40 1.00 -5.16
CA ARG A 393 4.25 0.11 -5.36
C ARG A 393 3.07 0.46 -4.45
N ARG A 394 3.31 0.92 -3.21
CA ARG A 394 2.26 1.31 -2.28
C ARG A 394 1.53 2.59 -2.67
N LEU A 395 2.09 3.38 -3.58
CA LEU A 395 1.42 4.55 -4.18
C LEU A 395 0.47 4.19 -5.32
N ILE A 396 0.57 3.00 -5.91
CA ILE A 396 -0.25 2.58 -7.06
C ILE A 396 -1.77 2.72 -6.80
N PRO A 397 -2.33 2.35 -5.64
CA PRO A 397 -3.77 2.50 -5.39
C PRO A 397 -4.30 3.94 -5.54
N ALA A 398 -3.44 4.96 -5.43
CA ALA A 398 -3.84 6.35 -5.63
C ALA A 398 -4.34 6.67 -7.05
N VAL A 399 -4.04 5.83 -8.06
CA VAL A 399 -4.49 6.06 -9.45
C VAL A 399 -6.00 6.22 -9.58
N ILE A 400 -6.78 5.65 -8.66
CA ILE A 400 -8.25 5.74 -8.68
C ILE A 400 -8.73 7.19 -8.64
N ASN A 401 -7.98 8.09 -7.98
CA ASN A 401 -8.32 9.49 -7.83
C ASN A 401 -7.31 10.43 -8.54
N CYS A 402 -6.70 9.96 -9.62
CA CYS A 402 -5.76 10.75 -10.44
C CYS A 402 -6.24 10.86 -11.88
N ARG A 403 -5.95 11.96 -12.58
CA ARG A 403 -6.26 12.12 -14.01
C ARG A 403 -5.20 11.46 -14.89
N LYS A 404 -3.93 11.53 -14.50
CA LYS A 404 -2.79 10.93 -15.19
C LYS A 404 -1.92 10.14 -14.22
N ALA A 405 -1.48 8.97 -14.61
CA ALA A 405 -0.58 8.14 -13.81
C ALA A 405 0.63 7.68 -14.64
N LEU A 406 1.82 8.08 -14.22
CA LEU A 406 3.11 7.73 -14.80
C LEU A 406 3.76 6.63 -13.95
N LEU A 407 3.43 5.37 -14.25
CA LEU A 407 3.93 4.20 -13.52
C LEU A 407 5.06 3.49 -14.28
N ALA A 408 5.70 4.20 -15.21
CA ALA A 408 6.79 3.63 -15.99
C ALA A 408 7.97 3.23 -15.08
N GLY A 409 8.45 2.00 -15.22
CA GLY A 409 9.57 1.49 -14.42
C GLY A 409 9.32 1.36 -12.91
N CYS A 410 8.05 1.25 -12.48
CA CYS A 410 7.68 1.11 -11.07
C CYS A 410 7.77 -0.33 -10.52
N TYR A 411 8.34 -1.28 -11.28
CA TYR A 411 8.45 -2.70 -10.93
C TYR A 411 7.12 -3.30 -10.46
N LEU A 412 6.06 -3.08 -11.25
CA LEU A 412 4.71 -3.58 -10.99
C LEU A 412 4.71 -5.11 -10.80
N THR A 413 4.00 -5.55 -9.76
CA THR A 413 3.74 -6.97 -9.49
C THR A 413 2.37 -7.38 -10.02
N ALA A 414 2.06 -8.68 -10.01
CA ALA A 414 0.72 -9.18 -10.32
C ALA A 414 -0.36 -8.53 -9.44
N GLN A 415 -0.11 -8.40 -8.13
CA GLN A 415 -1.00 -7.69 -7.20
C GLN A 415 -1.15 -6.20 -7.54
N GLY A 416 -0.08 -5.57 -8.04
CA GLY A 416 -0.15 -4.20 -8.57
C GLY A 416 -1.09 -4.11 -9.78
N CYS A 417 -1.02 -5.07 -10.70
CA CYS A 417 -1.93 -5.16 -11.85
C CYS A 417 -3.39 -5.39 -11.41
N GLU A 418 -3.63 -6.24 -10.41
CA GLU A 418 -4.97 -6.46 -9.85
C GLU A 418 -5.52 -5.19 -9.20
N SER A 419 -4.68 -4.44 -8.49
CA SER A 419 -5.05 -3.15 -7.89
C SER A 419 -5.41 -2.11 -8.96
N LEU A 420 -4.62 -2.03 -10.04
CA LEU A 420 -4.91 -1.18 -11.19
C LEU A 420 -6.21 -1.59 -11.89
N SER A 421 -6.39 -2.88 -12.18
CA SER A 421 -7.63 -3.38 -12.78
C SER A 421 -8.84 -3.05 -11.92
N SER A 422 -8.75 -3.25 -10.59
CA SER A 422 -9.81 -2.89 -9.65
C SER A 422 -10.13 -1.40 -9.67
N ALA A 423 -9.10 -0.55 -9.74
CA ALA A 423 -9.28 0.89 -9.89
C ALA A 423 -10.00 1.22 -11.21
N LEU A 424 -9.59 0.63 -12.34
CA LEU A 424 -10.20 0.85 -13.65
C LEU A 424 -11.67 0.38 -13.73
N GLN A 425 -12.05 -0.60 -12.93
CA GLN A 425 -13.43 -1.09 -12.83
C GLN A 425 -14.31 -0.21 -11.93
N SER A 426 -13.71 0.59 -11.06
CA SER A 426 -14.43 1.44 -10.11
C SER A 426 -15.18 2.56 -10.82
N SER A 427 -16.43 2.79 -10.43
CA SER A 427 -17.23 3.93 -10.90
C SER A 427 -16.66 5.29 -10.51
N ASN A 428 -15.76 5.33 -9.52
CA ASN A 428 -15.14 6.54 -9.01
C ASN A 428 -13.80 6.85 -9.69
N CYS A 429 -13.35 6.01 -10.63
CA CYS A 429 -12.09 6.23 -11.31
C CYS A 429 -12.17 7.42 -12.27
N VAL A 430 -11.25 8.37 -12.10
CA VAL A 430 -11.15 9.59 -12.92
C VAL A 430 -9.96 9.59 -13.89
N LEU A 431 -9.28 8.45 -13.98
CA LEU A 431 -8.05 8.27 -14.77
C LEU A 431 -8.33 8.42 -16.27
N ARG A 432 -7.51 9.24 -16.92
CA ARG A 432 -7.55 9.59 -18.35
C ARG A 432 -6.30 9.14 -19.10
N GLU A 433 -5.17 9.04 -18.43
CA GLU A 433 -3.89 8.63 -19.01
C GLU A 433 -3.14 7.70 -18.05
N LEU A 434 -2.64 6.58 -18.58
CA LEU A 434 -1.92 5.56 -17.81
C LEU A 434 -0.71 5.09 -18.59
N ASP A 435 0.47 5.39 -18.06
CA ASP A 435 1.73 4.90 -18.59
C ASP A 435 2.25 3.76 -17.71
N LEU A 436 2.21 2.54 -18.22
CA LEU A 436 2.76 1.34 -17.57
C LEU A 436 4.08 0.90 -18.21
N SER A 437 4.68 1.72 -19.07
CA SER A 437 5.86 1.34 -19.86
C SER A 437 6.99 0.82 -18.98
N ASN A 438 7.90 0.02 -19.54
CA ASN A 438 9.10 -0.41 -18.83
C ASN A 438 8.82 -1.23 -17.54
N ASN A 439 7.68 -1.91 -17.45
CA ASN A 439 7.38 -2.89 -16.41
C ASN A 439 7.32 -4.30 -17.01
N ASP A 440 7.85 -5.32 -16.33
CA ASP A 440 7.75 -6.72 -16.78
C ASP A 440 6.36 -7.29 -16.49
N LEU A 441 5.34 -6.77 -17.18
CA LEU A 441 3.94 -7.18 -16.98
C LEU A 441 3.68 -8.57 -17.56
N GLN A 442 4.39 -8.92 -18.63
CA GLN A 442 4.15 -10.11 -19.46
C GLN A 442 2.69 -10.13 -19.97
N ASP A 443 2.32 -11.19 -20.69
CA ASP A 443 0.96 -11.32 -21.21
C ASP A 443 -0.09 -11.46 -20.09
N SER A 444 0.29 -12.00 -18.94
CA SER A 444 -0.58 -12.21 -17.79
C SER A 444 -0.99 -10.90 -17.11
N GLY A 445 -0.05 -9.97 -16.91
CA GLY A 445 -0.32 -8.63 -16.39
C GLY A 445 -1.21 -7.83 -17.34
N VAL A 446 -0.93 -7.87 -18.64
CA VAL A 446 -1.76 -7.20 -19.65
C VAL A 446 -3.17 -7.78 -19.72
N LYS A 447 -3.33 -9.09 -19.52
CA LYS A 447 -4.65 -9.72 -19.42
C LYS A 447 -5.46 -9.15 -18.25
N ILE A 448 -4.86 -9.03 -17.06
CA ILE A 448 -5.52 -8.45 -15.88
C ILE A 448 -5.95 -7.00 -16.16
N ILE A 449 -5.06 -6.18 -16.73
CA ILE A 449 -5.38 -4.79 -17.08
C ILE A 449 -6.51 -4.75 -18.13
N SER A 450 -6.44 -5.58 -19.17
CA SER A 450 -7.43 -5.68 -20.24
C SER A 450 -8.82 -6.06 -19.73
N ASP A 451 -8.90 -6.90 -18.69
CA ASP A 451 -10.17 -7.23 -18.06
C ASP A 451 -10.77 -6.03 -17.32
N GLY A 452 -9.93 -5.18 -16.70
CA GLY A 452 -10.36 -3.89 -16.16
C GLY A 452 -10.91 -2.92 -17.22
N LEU A 453 -10.30 -2.90 -18.41
CA LEU A 453 -10.73 -2.07 -19.55
C LEU A 453 -12.13 -2.40 -20.08
N LYS A 454 -12.64 -3.61 -19.83
CA LYS A 454 -13.95 -4.06 -20.34
C LYS A 454 -15.13 -3.47 -19.56
N SER A 455 -14.89 -2.89 -18.38
CA SER A 455 -15.92 -2.37 -17.49
C SER A 455 -16.64 -1.12 -18.05
N SER A 456 -17.85 -0.84 -17.55
CA SER A 456 -18.75 0.19 -18.09
C SER A 456 -18.44 1.63 -17.68
N ASN A 457 -17.47 1.85 -16.78
CA ASN A 457 -17.25 3.14 -16.12
C ASN A 457 -15.92 3.80 -16.51
N TYR A 458 -15.30 3.32 -17.57
CA TYR A 458 -13.92 3.63 -17.89
C TYR A 458 -13.77 4.98 -18.61
N GLN A 459 -12.86 5.80 -18.11
CA GLN A 459 -12.57 7.15 -18.59
C GLN A 459 -11.21 7.28 -19.30
N LEU A 460 -10.39 6.22 -19.28
CA LEU A 460 -8.98 6.26 -19.67
C LEU A 460 -8.83 6.25 -21.20
N GLN A 461 -8.16 7.28 -21.72
CA GLN A 461 -8.06 7.58 -23.15
C GLN A 461 -6.71 7.17 -23.72
N ILE A 462 -5.65 7.21 -22.90
CA ILE A 462 -4.27 6.91 -23.31
C ILE A 462 -3.73 5.80 -22.44
N LEU A 463 -3.29 4.70 -23.06
CA LEU A 463 -2.62 3.59 -22.37
C LEU A 463 -1.29 3.30 -23.06
N SER A 464 -0.19 3.37 -22.30
CA SER A 464 1.10 2.89 -22.76
C SER A 464 1.50 1.59 -22.05
N LEU A 465 1.83 0.58 -22.86
CA LEU A 465 2.38 -0.71 -22.46
C LEU A 465 3.74 -0.95 -23.12
N ALA A 466 4.43 0.13 -23.51
CA ALA A 466 5.69 0.03 -24.21
C ALA A 466 6.76 -0.70 -23.36
N VAL A 467 7.53 -1.58 -24.00
CA VAL A 467 8.64 -2.28 -23.33
C VAL A 467 8.19 -3.12 -22.12
N CYS A 468 7.03 -3.80 -22.23
CA CYS A 468 6.43 -4.61 -21.17
C CYS A 468 6.62 -6.14 -21.29
N ASN A 469 7.54 -6.58 -22.15
CA ASN A 469 7.83 -8.00 -22.40
C ASN A 469 6.58 -8.77 -22.90
N LEU A 470 5.93 -8.19 -23.91
CA LEU A 470 4.66 -8.70 -24.44
C LEU A 470 4.89 -9.59 -25.66
N THR A 471 4.07 -10.63 -25.78
CA THR A 471 4.03 -11.50 -26.96
C THR A 471 2.70 -11.38 -27.69
N ALA A 472 2.54 -12.11 -28.79
CA ALA A 472 1.26 -12.24 -29.50
C ALA A 472 0.07 -12.60 -28.60
N GLN A 473 0.29 -13.30 -27.48
CA GLN A 473 -0.77 -13.81 -26.60
C GLN A 473 -1.56 -12.71 -25.88
N CYS A 474 -0.93 -11.58 -25.53
CA CYS A 474 -1.64 -10.45 -24.92
C CYS A 474 -2.66 -9.80 -25.87
N CYS A 475 -2.40 -9.87 -27.19
CA CYS A 475 -3.17 -9.16 -28.20
C CYS A 475 -4.63 -9.63 -28.29
N GLU A 476 -4.90 -10.90 -27.97
CA GLU A 476 -6.28 -11.43 -27.89
C GLU A 476 -7.08 -10.70 -26.79
N SER A 477 -6.48 -10.51 -25.62
CA SER A 477 -7.13 -9.85 -24.47
C SER A 477 -7.35 -8.36 -24.74
N LEU A 478 -6.36 -7.68 -25.32
CA LEU A 478 -6.46 -6.29 -25.74
C LEU A 478 -7.50 -6.10 -26.85
N SER A 479 -7.51 -6.97 -27.86
CA SER A 479 -8.52 -6.94 -28.93
C SER A 479 -9.93 -7.10 -28.37
N SER A 480 -10.13 -8.05 -27.44
CA SER A 480 -11.41 -8.21 -26.74
C SER A 480 -11.83 -6.94 -25.98
N ALA A 481 -10.89 -6.26 -25.32
CA ALA A 481 -11.16 -4.99 -24.65
C ALA A 481 -11.55 -3.87 -25.64
N LEU A 482 -10.82 -3.71 -26.75
CA LEU A 482 -11.10 -2.71 -27.80
C LEU A 482 -12.48 -2.92 -28.47
N GLN A 483 -12.97 -4.15 -28.50
CA GLN A 483 -14.29 -4.49 -29.04
C GLN A 483 -15.44 -4.25 -28.05
N SER A 484 -15.13 -4.02 -26.77
CA SER A 484 -16.14 -3.70 -25.75
C SER A 484 -16.86 -2.39 -26.10
N SER A 485 -18.18 -2.36 -25.91
CA SER A 485 -18.99 -1.16 -26.18
C SER A 485 -18.65 0.04 -25.29
N ASN A 486 -17.90 -0.21 -24.20
CA ASN A 486 -17.54 0.80 -23.22
C ASN A 486 -16.10 1.29 -23.38
N CYS A 487 -15.35 0.77 -24.36
CA CYS A 487 -13.97 1.19 -24.59
C CYS A 487 -13.94 2.60 -25.19
N VAL A 488 -13.33 3.54 -24.47
CA VAL A 488 -13.11 4.94 -24.91
C VAL A 488 -11.64 5.25 -25.17
N LEU A 489 -10.80 4.21 -25.24
CA LEU A 489 -9.37 4.33 -25.48
C LEU A 489 -9.13 4.92 -26.87
N ARG A 490 -8.32 5.99 -26.93
CA ARG A 490 -7.95 6.72 -28.14
C ARG A 490 -6.52 6.43 -28.56
N GLU A 491 -5.64 6.18 -27.61
CA GLU A 491 -4.22 5.96 -27.86
C GLU A 491 -3.76 4.71 -27.12
N LEU A 492 -3.10 3.81 -27.86
CA LEU A 492 -2.52 2.58 -27.33
C LEU A 492 -1.09 2.45 -27.85
N ASP A 493 -0.13 2.43 -26.93
CA ASP A 493 1.27 2.18 -27.26
C ASP A 493 1.67 0.77 -26.83
N LEU A 494 2.02 -0.07 -27.82
CA LEU A 494 2.55 -1.43 -27.67
C LEU A 494 3.98 -1.54 -28.19
N SER A 495 4.66 -0.42 -28.44
CA SER A 495 6.00 -0.39 -29.01
C SER A 495 6.99 -1.23 -28.20
N ASN A 496 8.00 -1.76 -28.88
CA ASN A 496 9.03 -2.62 -28.31
C ASN A 496 8.46 -3.90 -27.68
N SER A 497 7.52 -4.54 -28.38
CA SER A 497 6.92 -5.83 -28.03
C SER A 497 7.09 -6.85 -29.17
N ASP A 498 7.15 -8.14 -28.85
CA ASP A 498 7.21 -9.23 -29.85
C ASP A 498 5.81 -9.73 -30.21
N LEU A 499 5.04 -8.86 -30.82
CA LEU A 499 3.65 -9.17 -31.15
C LEU A 499 3.54 -10.21 -32.27
N GLN A 500 4.57 -10.35 -33.11
CA GLN A 500 4.57 -11.15 -34.34
C GLN A 500 3.40 -10.76 -35.28
N ASP A 501 3.36 -11.35 -36.48
CA ASP A 501 2.23 -11.12 -37.41
C ASP A 501 0.88 -11.56 -36.81
N SER A 502 0.90 -12.56 -35.94
CA SER A 502 -0.29 -13.10 -35.26
C SER A 502 -0.89 -12.10 -34.26
N GLY A 503 -0.07 -11.43 -33.45
CA GLY A 503 -0.53 -10.39 -32.53
C GLY A 503 -1.04 -9.15 -33.25
N VAL A 504 -0.32 -8.69 -34.28
CA VAL A 504 -0.77 -7.57 -35.13
C VAL A 504 -2.13 -7.88 -35.77
N LYS A 505 -2.35 -9.12 -36.20
CA LYS A 505 -3.64 -9.58 -36.72
C LYS A 505 -4.76 -9.49 -35.68
N PHE A 506 -4.54 -9.94 -34.44
CA PHE A 506 -5.54 -9.85 -33.37
C PHE A 506 -5.95 -8.40 -33.08
N ILE A 507 -4.98 -7.48 -33.00
CA ILE A 507 -5.25 -6.06 -32.81
C ILE A 507 -6.01 -5.50 -34.02
N SER A 508 -5.56 -5.81 -35.24
CA SER A 508 -6.24 -5.38 -36.48
C SER A 508 -7.71 -5.82 -36.53
N ASP A 509 -8.01 -7.05 -36.09
CA ASP A 509 -9.39 -7.54 -36.01
C ASP A 509 -10.22 -6.79 -34.96
N GLY A 510 -9.60 -6.39 -33.84
CA GLY A 510 -10.24 -5.54 -32.83
C GLY A 510 -10.57 -4.14 -33.36
N LEU A 511 -9.67 -3.54 -34.12
CA LEU A 511 -9.84 -2.21 -34.73
C LEU A 511 -10.95 -2.16 -35.79
N LYS A 512 -11.27 -3.28 -36.43
CA LYS A 512 -12.40 -3.36 -37.39
C LYS A 512 -13.76 -3.24 -36.73
N SER A 513 -13.85 -3.38 -35.40
CA SER A 513 -15.10 -3.24 -34.68
C SER A 513 -15.62 -1.80 -34.80
N PRO A 514 -16.90 -1.58 -35.14
CA PRO A 514 -17.48 -0.24 -35.20
C PRO A 514 -17.56 0.43 -33.81
N LYS A 515 -17.28 -0.32 -32.74
CA LYS A 515 -17.25 0.17 -31.36
C LYS A 515 -15.88 0.69 -30.95
N CYS A 516 -14.83 0.37 -31.71
CA CYS A 516 -13.47 0.80 -31.39
C CYS A 516 -13.32 2.31 -31.66
N GLN A 517 -12.78 3.05 -30.68
CA GLN A 517 -12.55 4.49 -30.76
C GLN A 517 -11.06 4.84 -30.88
N LEU A 518 -10.19 3.84 -31.06
CA LEU A 518 -8.75 4.03 -31.11
C LEU A 518 -8.36 4.84 -32.35
N GLN A 519 -7.56 5.88 -32.14
CA GLN A 519 -7.08 6.81 -33.17
C GLN A 519 -5.60 6.62 -33.44
N ILE A 520 -4.82 6.33 -32.39
CA ILE A 520 -3.36 6.14 -32.45
C ILE A 520 -3.02 4.77 -31.90
N LEU A 521 -2.30 3.99 -32.70
CA LEU A 521 -1.70 2.72 -32.30
C LEU A 521 -0.21 2.77 -32.64
N SER A 522 0.64 2.59 -31.64
CA SER A 522 2.09 2.47 -31.81
C SER A 522 2.51 1.01 -31.61
N VAL A 523 3.20 0.43 -32.60
CA VAL A 523 3.70 -0.96 -32.56
C VAL A 523 5.17 -1.05 -32.97
N ASP A 524 5.89 0.08 -32.99
CA ASP A 524 7.27 0.14 -33.49
C ASP A 524 8.20 -0.78 -32.72
N HIS A 525 9.00 -1.57 -33.45
CA HIS A 525 10.03 -2.44 -32.86
C HIS A 525 11.34 -1.65 -32.76
N GLY A 526 11.75 -1.25 -31.56
CA GLY A 526 13.16 -0.95 -31.29
C GLY A 526 13.97 -2.24 -31.42
N GLY A 527 15.15 -2.18 -32.05
CA GLY A 527 15.94 -3.35 -32.48
C GLY A 527 16.23 -4.40 -31.40
N GLU A 528 16.89 -5.50 -31.79
CA GLU A 528 17.11 -6.74 -31.02
C GLU A 528 17.51 -6.58 -29.53
N ASN A 529 18.16 -5.46 -29.17
CA ASN A 529 18.52 -5.15 -27.79
C ASN A 529 17.30 -4.92 -26.86
N MET A 530 16.16 -4.44 -27.35
CA MET A 530 14.96 -4.14 -26.54
C MET A 530 14.22 -5.38 -26.01
N MET A 531 14.52 -6.57 -26.54
CA MET A 531 13.91 -7.86 -26.17
C MET A 531 14.46 -8.47 -24.87
N ARG A 532 15.40 -7.78 -24.20
CA ARG A 532 16.06 -8.27 -22.98
C ARG A 532 15.26 -7.91 -21.73
N ALA A 533 15.29 -8.77 -20.71
CA ALA A 533 14.64 -8.46 -19.43
C ALA A 533 15.43 -7.38 -18.64
N GLY A 534 14.71 -6.55 -17.88
CA GLY A 534 15.30 -5.58 -16.96
C GLY A 534 16.06 -4.43 -17.64
N LEU A 535 17.16 -3.98 -17.04
CA LEU A 535 17.96 -2.84 -17.55
C LEU A 535 18.80 -3.18 -18.78
N ARG A 536 19.08 -4.47 -19.00
CA ARG A 536 19.90 -4.97 -20.12
C ARG A 536 19.31 -4.67 -21.49
N LYS A 537 18.03 -4.30 -21.57
CA LYS A 537 17.40 -3.86 -22.82
C LYS A 537 17.86 -2.49 -23.31
N TYR A 538 18.40 -1.69 -22.41
CA TYR A 538 19.03 -0.41 -22.71
C TYR A 538 20.53 -0.57 -22.99
N ALA A 539 21.02 -1.80 -23.18
CA ALA A 539 22.42 -2.09 -23.44
C ALA A 539 22.95 -1.21 -24.59
N CYS A 540 23.99 -0.43 -24.29
CA CYS A 540 24.74 0.34 -25.28
C CYS A 540 26.12 -0.28 -25.47
N ASP A 541 26.54 -0.39 -26.72
CA ASP A 541 27.92 -0.73 -27.06
C ASP A 541 28.77 0.53 -26.94
N LEU A 542 29.81 0.44 -26.10
CA LEU A 542 30.72 1.53 -25.80
C LEU A 542 32.14 1.16 -26.21
N THR A 543 32.89 2.17 -26.65
CA THR A 543 34.31 2.07 -26.96
C THR A 543 35.07 3.23 -26.31
N LEU A 544 36.26 2.95 -25.79
CA LEU A 544 37.09 3.94 -25.11
C LEU A 544 37.83 4.80 -26.13
N ASP A 545 37.80 6.13 -25.97
CA ASP A 545 38.38 7.08 -26.93
C ASP A 545 39.89 7.24 -26.72
N PRO A 546 40.73 6.74 -27.66
CA PRO A 546 42.19 6.90 -27.58
C PRO A 546 42.66 8.36 -27.61
N ASN A 547 41.83 9.30 -28.07
CA ASN A 547 42.16 10.72 -28.12
C ASN A 547 41.98 11.41 -26.76
N THR A 548 41.19 10.83 -25.85
CA THR A 548 41.01 11.34 -24.49
C THR A 548 41.93 10.65 -23.49
N ALA A 549 42.33 9.41 -23.76
CA ALA A 549 43.10 8.57 -22.84
C ALA A 549 44.43 9.20 -22.39
N HIS A 550 44.68 9.23 -21.09
CA HIS A 550 45.96 9.62 -20.54
C HIS A 550 47.13 8.75 -21.07
N THR A 551 48.32 9.32 -21.24
CA THR A 551 49.49 8.63 -21.84
C THR A 551 49.91 7.37 -21.11
N ARG A 552 49.67 7.28 -19.81
CA ARG A 552 49.94 6.08 -18.98
C ARG A 552 48.82 5.04 -18.95
N LEU A 553 47.85 5.12 -19.87
CA LEU A 553 46.82 4.11 -20.04
C LEU A 553 47.05 3.32 -21.32
N VAL A 554 46.94 2.00 -21.24
CA VAL A 554 46.87 1.11 -22.40
C VAL A 554 45.41 0.76 -22.64
N LEU A 555 44.93 1.05 -23.86
CA LEU A 555 43.64 0.57 -24.35
C LEU A 555 43.85 -0.76 -25.09
N SER A 556 43.16 -1.81 -24.67
CA SER A 556 43.22 -3.15 -25.26
C SER A 556 41.82 -3.71 -25.52
N ASP A 557 41.74 -4.92 -26.09
CA ASP A 557 40.47 -5.60 -26.45
C ASP A 557 39.55 -4.69 -27.27
N GLU A 558 40.02 -4.24 -28.44
CA GLU A 558 39.27 -3.35 -29.32
C GLU A 558 38.81 -2.04 -28.62
N ASN A 559 39.68 -1.49 -27.77
CA ASN A 559 39.40 -0.33 -26.92
C ASN A 559 38.22 -0.53 -25.95
N LYS A 560 37.97 -1.76 -25.49
CA LYS A 560 37.00 -2.03 -24.41
C LYS A 560 37.63 -2.15 -23.04
N LYS A 561 38.95 -2.31 -22.96
CA LYS A 561 39.67 -2.49 -21.69
C LYS A 561 40.74 -1.41 -21.47
N ILE A 562 40.80 -0.89 -20.25
CA ILE A 562 41.88 -0.03 -19.77
C ILE A 562 42.76 -0.72 -18.74
N THR A 563 44.06 -0.50 -18.86
CA THR A 563 45.05 -0.88 -17.84
C THR A 563 46.03 0.26 -17.63
N ARG A 564 46.42 0.51 -16.38
CA ARG A 564 47.46 1.50 -16.07
C ARG A 564 48.85 0.88 -16.14
N VAL A 565 49.76 1.57 -16.81
CA VAL A 565 51.18 1.20 -16.93
C VAL A 565 52.08 2.32 -16.39
N SER A 566 53.34 2.01 -16.14
CA SER A 566 54.31 2.98 -15.62
C SER A 566 54.87 3.88 -16.73
N GLU A 567 55.03 3.34 -17.94
CA GLU A 567 55.60 4.00 -19.10
C GLU A 567 54.56 4.77 -19.92
N ASP A 568 54.95 5.93 -20.45
CA ASP A 568 54.10 6.70 -21.37
C ASP A 568 53.95 5.98 -22.71
N GLN A 569 52.70 5.82 -23.15
CA GLN A 569 52.33 5.24 -24.42
C GLN A 569 52.42 6.27 -25.56
N LEU A 570 52.73 5.80 -26.77
CA LEU A 570 52.94 6.63 -27.96
C LEU A 570 51.62 7.08 -28.60
N TYR A 571 50.76 7.76 -27.84
CA TYR A 571 49.57 8.38 -28.41
C TYR A 571 49.93 9.71 -29.11
N PRO A 572 49.27 10.06 -30.23
CA PRO A 572 49.39 11.39 -30.82
C PRO A 572 48.92 12.47 -29.85
N ASP A 573 49.58 13.64 -29.89
CA ASP A 573 49.12 14.80 -29.14
C ASP A 573 47.70 15.20 -29.60
N HIS A 574 46.83 15.51 -28.64
CA HIS A 574 45.42 15.80 -28.90
C HIS A 574 44.86 16.74 -27.82
N PRO A 575 44.09 17.78 -28.19
CA PRO A 575 43.56 18.76 -27.23
C PRO A 575 42.65 18.12 -26.17
N GLU A 576 41.91 17.07 -26.54
CA GLU A 576 41.00 16.36 -25.63
C GLU A 576 41.69 15.38 -24.67
N ARG A 577 43.01 15.24 -24.71
CA ARG A 577 43.75 14.24 -23.92
C ARG A 577 43.87 14.65 -22.46
N PHE A 578 43.53 13.77 -21.52
CA PHE A 578 43.83 14.00 -20.11
C PHE A 578 45.35 13.93 -19.85
N ASP A 579 45.90 14.87 -19.07
CA ASP A 579 47.34 14.97 -18.79
C ASP A 579 47.74 14.80 -17.32
N GLU A 580 46.82 15.01 -16.38
CA GLU A 580 47.12 14.94 -14.94
C GLU A 580 46.64 13.64 -14.29
N TYR A 581 45.45 13.17 -14.68
CA TYR A 581 44.83 11.97 -14.11
C TYR A 581 44.69 10.86 -15.15
N HIS A 582 44.79 9.61 -14.68
CA HIS A 582 44.83 8.40 -15.51
C HIS A 582 43.42 8.01 -15.97
N GLN A 583 42.83 8.86 -16.81
CA GLN A 583 41.42 8.84 -17.19
C GLN A 583 41.21 8.72 -18.69
N VAL A 584 40.03 8.26 -19.08
CA VAL A 584 39.56 8.16 -20.46
C VAL A 584 38.04 8.31 -20.50
N LEU A 585 37.51 8.86 -21.59
CA LEU A 585 36.08 8.85 -21.91
C LEU A 585 35.76 7.84 -23.01
N SER A 586 34.50 7.45 -23.14
CA SER A 586 34.01 6.75 -24.33
C SER A 586 33.88 7.68 -25.54
N VAL A 587 33.92 7.09 -26.73
CA VAL A 587 33.65 7.78 -28.01
C VAL A 587 32.18 8.19 -28.09
N GLU A 588 31.30 7.28 -27.68
CA GLU A 588 29.85 7.43 -27.76
C GLU A 588 29.33 8.41 -26.71
N SER A 589 28.32 9.19 -27.10
CA SER A 589 27.54 10.02 -26.18
C SER A 589 26.23 9.31 -25.81
N LEU A 590 25.85 9.37 -24.53
CA LEU A 590 24.62 8.77 -24.04
C LEU A 590 23.42 9.60 -24.48
N THR A 591 22.44 8.94 -25.08
CA THR A 591 21.17 9.55 -25.48
C THR A 591 20.01 8.65 -25.05
N GLY A 592 18.91 9.24 -24.58
CA GLY A 592 17.76 8.49 -24.08
C GLY A 592 18.10 7.65 -22.83
N ARG A 593 17.83 6.35 -22.88
CA ARG A 593 18.13 5.39 -21.82
C ARG A 593 19.29 4.50 -22.24
N CYS A 594 20.34 4.45 -21.43
CA CYS A 594 21.56 3.69 -21.70
C CYS A 594 21.90 2.82 -20.50
N TYR A 595 22.40 1.61 -20.77
CA TYR A 595 22.89 0.68 -19.78
C TYR A 595 24.18 0.03 -20.26
N TRP A 596 25.19 -0.07 -19.39
CA TRP A 596 26.38 -0.85 -19.67
C TRP A 596 26.90 -1.54 -18.40
N GLU A 597 27.71 -2.57 -18.59
CA GLU A 597 28.34 -3.31 -17.50
C GLU A 597 29.86 -3.17 -17.59
N THR A 598 30.51 -3.04 -16.45
CA THR A 598 31.97 -2.90 -16.35
C THR A 598 32.50 -3.87 -15.31
N GLU A 599 33.42 -4.71 -15.75
CA GLU A 599 34.24 -5.55 -14.88
C GLU A 599 35.54 -4.83 -14.53
N TRP A 600 36.00 -4.96 -13.30
CA TRP A 600 37.17 -4.22 -12.83
C TRP A 600 38.04 -5.06 -11.89
N SER A 601 39.30 -4.64 -11.71
CA SER A 601 40.26 -5.29 -10.82
C SER A 601 41.11 -4.26 -10.08
N GLY A 602 41.33 -4.44 -8.78
CA GLY A 602 42.12 -3.50 -7.98
C GLY A 602 41.33 -2.26 -7.55
N SER A 603 41.56 -1.11 -8.16
CA SER A 603 40.79 0.10 -7.88
C SER A 603 40.46 0.84 -9.17
N ALA A 604 39.16 1.04 -9.38
CA ALA A 604 38.60 1.65 -10.57
C ALA A 604 37.52 2.68 -10.21
N VAL A 605 37.37 3.67 -11.08
CA VAL A 605 36.29 4.65 -11.03
C VAL A 605 35.50 4.49 -12.32
N ILE A 606 34.20 4.27 -12.17
CA ILE A 606 33.25 4.28 -13.28
C ILE A 606 32.44 5.58 -13.15
N SER A 607 32.50 6.42 -14.18
CA SER A 607 31.92 7.77 -14.17
C SER A 607 30.99 7.99 -15.34
N VAL A 608 30.06 8.92 -15.18
CA VAL A 608 29.32 9.57 -16.26
C VAL A 608 29.65 11.06 -16.19
N SER A 609 30.10 11.64 -17.29
CA SER A 609 30.56 13.02 -17.31
C SER A 609 30.06 13.77 -18.53
N TYR A 610 29.88 15.08 -18.41
CA TYR A 610 29.70 15.94 -19.58
C TYR A 610 30.92 15.88 -20.49
N LYS A 611 30.66 15.87 -21.79
CA LYS A 611 31.74 15.89 -22.79
C LYS A 611 32.67 17.10 -22.62
N GLY A 612 32.17 18.23 -22.10
CA GLY A 612 32.92 19.45 -21.82
C GLY A 612 33.64 19.51 -20.46
N ILE A 613 33.91 18.38 -19.80
CA ILE A 613 34.79 18.33 -18.61
C ILE A 613 36.20 18.82 -18.98
N SER A 614 36.87 19.53 -18.06
CA SER A 614 38.24 19.99 -18.28
C SER A 614 39.17 18.81 -18.54
N ARG A 615 40.09 18.96 -19.49
CA ARG A 615 41.09 17.94 -19.85
C ARG A 615 42.44 18.20 -19.22
N LYS A 616 42.67 19.46 -18.84
CA LYS A 616 43.97 20.01 -18.46
C LYS A 616 43.79 20.83 -17.18
N GLY A 617 44.77 20.76 -16.30
CA GLY A 617 44.92 21.68 -15.16
C GLY A 617 44.02 21.39 -13.96
N GLY A 618 44.63 20.76 -12.95
CA GLY A 618 44.15 20.68 -11.57
C GLY A 618 42.95 19.76 -11.34
N LYS A 619 42.42 19.80 -10.12
CA LYS A 619 41.33 18.92 -9.66
C LYS A 619 40.06 18.96 -10.51
N ASP A 620 39.82 20.05 -11.25
CA ASP A 620 38.62 20.21 -12.08
C ASP A 620 38.56 19.22 -13.25
N CYS A 621 39.70 18.61 -13.64
CA CYS A 621 39.73 17.55 -14.66
C CYS A 621 39.57 16.13 -14.10
N GLU A 622 39.61 15.95 -12.78
CA GLU A 622 39.44 14.66 -12.11
C GLU A 622 37.94 14.28 -12.06
N PHE A 623 37.58 13.10 -12.57
CA PHE A 623 36.26 12.52 -12.32
C PHE A 623 36.05 12.46 -10.80
N GLU A 624 34.85 12.83 -10.32
CA GLU A 624 34.45 12.97 -8.90
C GLU A 624 34.64 14.38 -8.30
N SER A 625 35.66 15.14 -8.72
CA SER A 625 36.06 16.39 -8.05
C SER A 625 35.47 17.67 -8.64
N ASN A 626 34.48 17.53 -9.53
CA ASN A 626 33.79 18.63 -10.20
C ASN A 626 32.27 18.39 -10.25
N ASP A 627 31.53 19.40 -10.68
CA ASP A 627 30.09 19.38 -10.91
C ASP A 627 29.68 18.82 -12.28
N LYS A 628 30.66 18.38 -13.09
CA LYS A 628 30.47 17.84 -14.46
C LYS A 628 30.57 16.31 -14.54
N SER A 629 30.78 15.62 -13.42
CA SER A 629 30.93 14.17 -13.38
C SER A 629 30.26 13.56 -12.15
N TRP A 630 29.72 12.35 -12.34
CA TRP A 630 29.09 11.53 -11.31
C TRP A 630 29.71 10.15 -11.35
N SER A 631 30.28 9.73 -10.23
CA SER A 631 31.23 8.61 -10.23
C SER A 631 30.94 7.61 -9.13
N LEU A 632 31.20 6.34 -9.44
CA LEU A 632 31.26 5.23 -8.51
C LEU A 632 32.72 4.78 -8.37
N LEU A 633 33.28 4.95 -7.17
CA LEU A 633 34.57 4.41 -6.81
C LEU A 633 34.40 2.97 -6.37
N CYS A 634 35.21 2.09 -6.95
CA CYS A 634 35.22 0.66 -6.69
C CYS A 634 36.59 0.24 -6.14
N PHE A 635 36.59 -0.38 -4.96
CA PHE A 635 37.81 -0.86 -4.29
C PHE A 635 37.73 -2.35 -3.99
N ASP A 636 38.68 -3.10 -4.55
CA ASP A 636 38.90 -4.52 -4.30
C ASP A 636 39.63 -4.66 -2.97
N ASN A 637 39.00 -5.34 -2.02
CA ASN A 637 39.65 -5.76 -0.80
C ASN A 637 39.89 -7.27 -0.85
N ARG A 638 41.12 -7.69 -1.12
CA ARG A 638 41.52 -9.11 -1.20
C ARG A 638 41.23 -9.95 0.07
N PHE A 639 40.77 -9.31 1.14
CA PHE A 639 40.45 -9.93 2.43
C PHE A 639 39.05 -9.57 2.98
N SER A 640 38.18 -8.85 2.24
CA SER A 640 36.79 -8.55 2.65
C SER A 640 35.86 -8.29 1.44
N ASP A 641 34.58 -8.00 1.71
CA ASP A 641 33.65 -7.52 0.67
C ASP A 641 34.14 -6.24 -0.03
N ASN A 642 33.72 -6.06 -1.28
CA ASN A 642 33.97 -4.88 -2.09
C ASN A 642 33.40 -3.63 -1.45
N ARG A 643 34.14 -2.51 -1.53
CA ARG A 643 33.67 -1.20 -1.07
C ARG A 643 33.33 -0.30 -2.25
N PHE A 644 32.14 0.30 -2.16
CA PHE A 644 31.62 1.24 -3.14
C PHE A 644 31.39 2.60 -2.49
N THR A 645 31.86 3.66 -3.13
CA THR A 645 31.61 5.04 -2.72
C THR A 645 31.11 5.82 -3.92
N VAL A 646 29.98 6.52 -3.79
CA VAL A 646 29.51 7.43 -4.83
C VAL A 646 30.09 8.81 -4.56
N CYS A 647 30.56 9.48 -5.61
CA CYS A 647 31.07 10.83 -5.50
C CYS A 647 30.59 11.74 -6.64
N HIS A 648 30.27 12.98 -6.26
CA HIS A 648 29.97 14.08 -7.16
C HIS A 648 30.37 15.39 -6.47
N ASN A 649 31.09 16.27 -7.19
CA ASN A 649 31.53 17.58 -6.69
C ASN A 649 32.26 17.51 -5.34
N ASN A 650 33.20 16.56 -5.19
CA ASN A 650 33.94 16.26 -3.94
C ASN A 650 33.08 15.83 -2.75
N ASN A 651 31.81 15.49 -2.96
CA ASN A 651 30.95 14.96 -1.92
C ASN A 651 30.89 13.43 -2.02
N TYR A 652 31.40 12.74 -0.99
CA TYR A 652 31.52 11.28 -0.95
C TYR A 652 30.43 10.67 -0.10
N THR A 653 29.73 9.68 -0.64
CA THR A 653 28.72 8.89 0.07
C THR A 653 29.13 7.42 0.03
N ASP A 654 29.49 6.87 1.19
CA ASP A 654 29.82 5.45 1.31
C ASP A 654 28.55 4.60 1.23
N ILE A 655 28.60 3.56 0.39
CA ILE A 655 27.50 2.62 0.25
C ILE A 655 27.70 1.48 1.27
N PRO A 656 26.66 1.09 2.03
CA PRO A 656 26.73 -0.05 2.95
C PRO A 656 27.24 -1.31 2.24
N VAL A 657 27.98 -2.14 2.97
CA VAL A 657 28.63 -3.34 2.43
C VAL A 657 27.63 -4.23 1.69
N VAL A 658 27.87 -4.45 0.39
CA VAL A 658 27.10 -5.36 -0.45
C VAL A 658 27.98 -6.56 -0.77
N CYS A 659 27.58 -7.76 -0.33
CA CYS A 659 28.26 -9.00 -0.70
C CYS A 659 28.14 -9.22 -2.21
N SER A 660 29.23 -8.97 -2.94
CA SER A 660 29.37 -9.36 -4.34
C SER A 660 30.63 -10.20 -4.47
N SER A 661 30.49 -11.43 -4.95
CA SER A 661 31.62 -12.33 -5.25
C SER A 661 32.36 -11.94 -6.53
N ILE A 662 31.85 -10.97 -7.30
CA ILE A 662 32.42 -10.52 -8.57
C ILE A 662 32.58 -8.99 -8.59
N ASN A 663 33.68 -8.54 -9.18
CA ASN A 663 33.99 -7.13 -9.42
C ASN A 663 33.32 -6.62 -10.70
N ARG A 664 31.99 -6.66 -10.74
CA ARG A 664 31.20 -6.21 -11.89
C ARG A 664 30.10 -5.26 -11.44
N VAL A 665 29.97 -4.13 -12.15
CA VAL A 665 28.97 -3.11 -11.89
C VAL A 665 28.15 -2.82 -13.14
N GLY A 666 26.86 -2.55 -12.96
CA GLY A 666 25.97 -2.06 -14.00
C GLY A 666 25.71 -0.58 -13.79
N VAL A 667 25.70 0.19 -14.88
CA VAL A 667 25.37 1.63 -14.86
C VAL A 667 24.17 1.85 -15.76
N TYR A 668 23.15 2.51 -15.24
CA TYR A 668 21.96 2.90 -15.99
C TYR A 668 21.79 4.42 -15.97
N VAL A 669 21.52 5.01 -17.13
CA VAL A 669 21.27 6.44 -17.29
C VAL A 669 19.96 6.63 -18.04
N ASP A 670 19.05 7.45 -17.51
CA ASP A 670 17.94 8.04 -18.24
C ASP A 670 18.20 9.54 -18.38
N VAL A 671 18.66 9.96 -19.55
CA VAL A 671 19.04 11.35 -19.82
C VAL A 671 17.85 12.28 -19.71
N SER A 672 16.66 11.83 -20.14
CA SER A 672 15.44 12.64 -20.16
C SER A 672 14.82 12.83 -18.78
N ALA A 673 14.85 11.77 -17.97
CA ALA A 673 14.35 11.80 -16.60
C ALA A 673 15.37 12.34 -15.60
N GLY A 674 16.63 12.50 -16.02
CA GLY A 674 17.67 13.01 -15.14
C GLY A 674 18.17 11.98 -14.12
N VAL A 675 18.09 10.69 -14.44
CA VAL A 675 18.37 9.59 -13.50
C VAL A 675 19.68 8.90 -13.87
N LEU A 676 20.55 8.68 -12.88
CA LEU A 676 21.76 7.85 -12.98
C LEU A 676 21.77 6.84 -11.83
N SER A 677 21.79 5.55 -12.15
CA SER A 677 21.75 4.46 -11.18
C SER A 677 22.94 3.52 -11.32
N PHE A 678 23.48 3.08 -10.20
CA PHE A 678 24.58 2.11 -10.11
C PHE A 678 24.08 0.82 -9.47
N TYR A 679 24.57 -0.31 -9.97
CA TYR A 679 24.21 -1.66 -9.51
C TYR A 679 25.47 -2.51 -9.34
N SER A 680 25.50 -3.37 -8.32
CA SER A 680 26.44 -4.50 -8.29
C SER A 680 25.80 -5.70 -8.96
N ILE A 681 26.62 -6.54 -9.59
CA ILE A 681 26.18 -7.70 -10.35
C ILE A 681 26.78 -8.96 -9.73
N SER A 682 25.91 -9.89 -9.31
CA SER A 682 26.31 -11.20 -8.79
C SER A 682 26.77 -12.16 -9.90
N ASP A 683 27.36 -13.28 -9.49
CA ASP A 683 27.63 -14.46 -10.32
C ASP A 683 26.41 -15.01 -11.05
N THR A 684 25.24 -14.91 -10.43
CA THR A 684 23.93 -15.26 -11.01
C THR A 684 23.34 -14.16 -11.88
N HIS A 685 24.10 -13.13 -12.24
CA HIS A 685 23.67 -11.98 -13.03
C HIS A 685 22.51 -11.17 -12.42
N THR A 686 22.32 -11.27 -11.10
CA THR A 686 21.30 -10.49 -10.39
C THR A 686 21.81 -9.08 -10.13
N LEU A 687 20.99 -8.08 -10.45
CA LEU A 687 21.28 -6.67 -10.20
C LEU A 687 20.88 -6.31 -8.77
N THR A 688 21.85 -5.88 -7.97
CA THR A 688 21.60 -5.28 -6.65
C THR A 688 21.82 -3.78 -6.76
N HIS A 689 20.78 -3.00 -6.49
CA HIS A 689 20.85 -1.53 -6.52
C HIS A 689 21.86 -1.03 -5.48
N LEU A 690 22.80 -0.19 -5.92
CA LEU A 690 23.77 0.46 -5.05
C LEU A 690 23.33 1.88 -4.71
N HIS A 691 23.04 2.69 -5.73
CA HIS A 691 22.71 4.09 -5.54
C HIS A 691 22.00 4.69 -6.77
N THR A 692 21.27 5.79 -6.56
CA THR A 692 20.69 6.58 -7.65
C THR A 692 20.80 8.06 -7.39
N LEU A 693 21.31 8.77 -8.40
CA LEU A 693 21.43 10.22 -8.45
C LEU A 693 20.32 10.75 -9.36
N ASN A 694 19.61 11.77 -8.87
CA ASN A 694 18.65 12.53 -9.66
C ASN A 694 19.21 13.92 -9.89
N THR A 695 19.35 14.33 -11.15
CA THR A 695 19.90 15.61 -11.57
C THR A 695 19.24 16.07 -12.88
N THR A 696 19.53 17.28 -13.35
CA THR A 696 19.11 17.71 -14.68
C THR A 696 20.35 17.76 -15.57
N PHE A 697 20.39 16.89 -16.59
CA PHE A 697 21.50 16.87 -17.53
C PHE A 697 21.33 17.97 -18.58
N THR A 698 22.31 18.87 -18.68
CA THR A 698 22.25 20.06 -19.56
C THR A 698 23.15 19.95 -20.79
N GLU A 699 24.05 18.96 -20.82
CA GLU A 699 25.01 18.73 -21.90
C GLU A 699 25.08 17.24 -22.26
N PRO A 700 25.61 16.89 -23.46
CA PRO A 700 25.85 15.50 -23.83
C PRO A 700 26.75 14.78 -22.83
N LEU A 701 26.32 13.60 -22.39
CA LEU A 701 27.03 12.75 -21.43
C LEU A 701 27.89 11.71 -22.13
N CYS A 702 29.01 11.35 -21.51
CA CYS A 702 29.89 10.26 -21.91
C CYS A 702 30.29 9.42 -20.68
N PRO A 703 30.29 8.09 -20.78
CA PRO A 703 30.97 7.21 -19.85
C PRO A 703 32.45 7.58 -19.71
N GLY A 704 32.96 7.54 -18.49
CA GLY A 704 34.33 7.84 -18.14
C GLY A 704 34.90 6.79 -17.19
N PHE A 705 36.20 6.54 -17.31
CA PHE A 705 36.88 5.50 -16.53
C PHE A 705 38.23 6.00 -16.03
N ARG A 706 38.56 5.66 -14.77
CA ARG A 706 39.87 5.89 -14.15
C ARG A 706 40.34 4.62 -13.46
N VAL A 707 41.63 4.31 -13.57
CA VAL A 707 42.23 3.16 -12.87
C VAL A 707 43.52 3.54 -12.15
N ASN A 708 43.75 2.89 -11.01
CA ASN A 708 44.96 3.03 -10.21
C ASN A 708 46.07 2.06 -10.66
N ASN A 709 47.25 2.15 -10.02
CA ASN A 709 48.38 1.27 -10.35
C ASN A 709 47.96 -0.20 -10.23
N SER A 710 48.39 -1.02 -11.19
CA SER A 710 48.08 -2.46 -11.25
C SER A 710 46.58 -2.78 -11.25
N SER A 711 45.75 -1.83 -11.71
CA SER A 711 44.29 -1.97 -11.80
C SER A 711 43.83 -1.94 -13.26
N SER A 712 42.66 -2.51 -13.52
CA SER A 712 42.06 -2.53 -14.85
C SER A 712 40.54 -2.38 -14.77
N ALA A 713 39.94 -1.91 -15.86
CA ALA A 713 38.50 -1.89 -16.05
C ALA A 713 38.19 -2.28 -17.50
N SER A 714 37.18 -3.12 -17.69
CA SER A 714 36.77 -3.66 -18.97
C SER A 714 35.27 -3.49 -19.15
N LEU A 715 34.89 -2.87 -20.25
CA LEU A 715 33.51 -2.89 -20.73
C LEU A 715 33.15 -4.34 -21.06
N CYS A 716 32.05 -4.83 -20.48
CA CYS A 716 31.60 -6.18 -20.72
C CYS A 716 30.75 -6.24 -21.99
N ASP A 717 30.98 -7.26 -22.83
CA ASP A 717 29.97 -7.61 -23.81
C ASP A 717 28.74 -8.12 -23.06
N ILE A 718 27.63 -7.40 -23.20
CA ILE A 718 26.33 -7.89 -22.75
C ILE A 718 25.85 -8.86 -23.83
N LYS A 719 26.48 -10.06 -23.90
CA LYS A 719 26.03 -11.17 -24.73
C LYS A 719 24.82 -11.82 -24.06
N GLY A 720 23.79 -12.06 -24.87
CA GLY A 720 22.60 -12.83 -24.48
C GLY A 720 22.96 -14.30 -24.30
#